data_AF-B3RJ37-F1
#
_entry.id   AF-B3RJ37-F1
#
_cell.length_a   1.000
_cell.length_b   1.000
_cell.length_c   1.000
_cell.angle_alpha   90.00
_cell.angle_beta   90.00
_cell.angle_gamma   90.00
#
_symmetry.space_group_name_H-M   'P 1'
#
loop_
_entity.id
_entity.type
_entity.pdbx_description
1 polymer ?
#
loop_
_entity_poly.entity_id
_entity_poly.type
_entity_poly.pdbx_seq_one_letter_code
_entity_poly.pdbx_strand_id
1 'polypeptide(L)'
;MYTASKLPPISDTTIHEKDHDNTLNLKNQHINDGKTGIVDVWPASSMPHAQSAYVPASVSTTQPKPKFLKDLETYLNRELSIIGRLNTTSHEARMQVFRQVFEFLIQEFKTYKPMLASIKNEYETYINELKDKVVELEPLKAMIITIAEECDQKIMQLRDLERKELEELKNENKKLTNKIDDIREDKQTLAEMIQKLQEELSLEHEKYRNEADARKLLVQDINDLRYQYEELITARDQGRAKDNTQEDAVMLRIALERCRKDLVESQNKITEYQANYGDVIPRRDFEKIKEKSIEMTSVLSNLKKQFTKLSEEHSTLQTVYKQVLDQRNNFAHECDILRRSATPRPDWSKCAPYIEGGNERWTVISQDRTSDQLVDILLAEIAGADPTNIGAVEYFEGLGLDESIPRYLRYEGKIRNFRTKKKDVLYFINELWEEKAKYDTKNYSNGNHSDIQEFIYEYLKKRHDDDNLIVEWGYNLHYACQRLSKDPQIGLFYNILSGEVDEIVHHKQQQMFANLKLAMSKASSSKEGCISIKDFSQVLRKSFANKTEKDFTVLEEGAKVAIDKDTPDVIKYMLLFETDADGKLSPFLLKIMEQQWDDRLAYISEIEEAIGSDKREITVEEAREVIKMIDPSINPPALEACLSRGFDYFGLVPATTKTDVETFVQLLRFGDTNRFGRPGENGKISPKVSS
;
A
#
# COMPACT_ATOMS: atom_id res chain seq x y z
N MET A 1 29.51 40.15 7.60
CA MET A 1 28.16 40.71 7.34
C MET A 1 27.47 39.82 6.32
N TYR A 2 26.59 38.91 6.77
CA TYR A 2 25.39 38.46 6.04
C TYR A 2 24.49 37.77 7.08
N THR A 3 23.43 38.50 7.42
CA THR A 3 22.15 38.20 8.08
C THR A 3 21.89 36.84 8.72
N ALA A 4 21.73 36.88 10.05
CA ALA A 4 21.00 35.91 10.86
C ALA A 4 19.50 35.91 10.53
N SER A 5 18.90 34.74 10.32
CA SER A 5 17.45 34.56 10.32
C SER A 5 17.04 33.88 11.62
N LYS A 6 16.39 34.65 12.49
CA LYS A 6 15.82 34.23 13.77
C LYS A 6 14.58 33.37 13.50
N LEU A 7 14.56 32.14 14.02
CA LEU A 7 13.33 31.37 14.20
C LEU A 7 12.54 31.94 15.40
N PRO A 8 11.20 32.03 15.32
CA PRO A 8 10.37 32.62 16.38
C PRO A 8 10.21 31.66 17.58
N PRO A 9 9.91 32.18 18.78
CA PRO A 9 9.63 31.35 19.95
C PRO A 9 8.28 30.66 19.80
N ILE A 10 8.23 29.38 20.16
CA ILE A 10 7.02 28.58 20.25
C ILE A 10 6.17 29.19 21.37
N SER A 11 4.98 29.69 21.00
CA SER A 11 3.97 30.18 21.92
C SER A 11 3.38 29.02 22.73
N ASP A 12 3.45 29.12 24.06
CA ASP A 12 2.66 28.31 24.99
C ASP A 12 1.19 28.36 24.59
N THR A 13 0.70 27.28 23.98
CA THR A 13 -0.71 27.14 23.66
C THR A 13 -1.34 26.37 24.80
N THR A 14 -1.84 27.13 25.78
CA THR A 14 -2.71 26.62 26.84
C THR A 14 -3.98 26.10 26.16
N ILE A 15 -4.13 24.78 26.05
CA ILE A 15 -5.38 24.18 25.60
C ILE A 15 -6.32 24.24 26.80
N HIS A 16 -7.29 25.15 26.72
CA HIS A 16 -8.48 25.17 27.55
C HIS A 16 -9.21 23.83 27.42
N GLU A 17 -9.30 23.11 28.53
CA GLU A 17 -10.28 22.05 28.78
C GLU A 17 -11.67 22.66 28.55
N LYS A 18 -12.30 22.30 27.43
CA LYS A 18 -13.75 22.46 27.23
C LYS A 18 -14.36 21.09 27.39
N ASP A 19 -14.99 20.88 28.53
CA ASP A 19 -15.93 19.81 28.76
C ASP A 19 -17.04 19.87 27.71
N HIS A 20 -16.99 18.94 26.75
CA HIS A 20 -18.12 18.64 25.90
C HIS A 20 -18.77 17.36 26.40
N ASP A 21 -19.74 17.54 27.29
CA ASP A 21 -20.83 16.59 27.54
C ASP A 21 -21.56 16.32 26.22
N ASN A 22 -21.21 15.20 25.56
CA ASN A 22 -22.00 14.64 24.47
C ASN A 22 -22.85 13.50 25.04
N THR A 23 -24.00 13.88 25.61
CA THR A 23 -25.11 12.97 25.88
C THR A 23 -25.71 12.56 24.53
N LEU A 24 -25.36 11.36 24.07
CA LEU A 24 -26.01 10.70 22.93
C LEU A 24 -27.47 10.38 23.30
N ASN A 25 -28.35 11.26 22.86
CA ASN A 25 -29.79 11.11 22.95
C ASN A 25 -30.26 10.14 21.85
N LEU A 26 -30.25 8.84 22.16
CA LEU A 26 -30.84 7.79 21.32
C LEU A 26 -32.36 7.95 21.30
N LYS A 27 -32.87 8.71 20.33
CA LYS A 27 -34.26 8.64 19.89
C LYS A 27 -34.50 7.27 19.25
N ASN A 28 -35.13 6.37 20.01
CA ASN A 28 -35.74 5.16 19.46
C ASN A 28 -36.83 5.55 18.46
N GLN A 29 -36.52 5.46 17.17
CA GLN A 29 -37.52 5.38 16.12
C GLN A 29 -38.13 3.97 16.15
N HIS A 30 -39.39 3.89 16.54
CA HIS A 30 -40.17 2.67 16.43
C HIS A 30 -40.37 2.32 14.94
N ILE A 31 -39.81 1.18 14.55
CA ILE A 31 -40.17 0.45 13.33
C ILE A 31 -41.55 -0.15 13.58
N ASN A 32 -42.57 0.39 12.91
CA ASN A 32 -43.90 -0.20 12.83
C ASN A 32 -43.95 -1.01 11.52
N ASP A 33 -43.65 -2.31 11.60
CA ASP A 33 -44.00 -3.28 10.56
C ASP A 33 -45.03 -4.25 11.12
N GLY A 34 -46.25 -4.11 10.61
CA GLY A 34 -47.40 -4.91 10.99
C GLY A 34 -48.52 -4.71 9.98
N LYS A 35 -48.33 -5.21 8.76
CA LYS A 35 -49.43 -5.42 7.81
C LYS A 35 -50.37 -6.47 8.39
N THR A 36 -51.53 -6.06 8.90
CA THR A 36 -52.66 -6.95 9.12
C THR A 36 -53.79 -6.57 8.17
N GLY A 37 -54.33 -7.59 7.50
CA GLY A 37 -55.32 -7.47 6.45
C GLY A 37 -56.62 -6.82 6.93
N ILE A 38 -57.21 -6.05 6.01
CA ILE A 38 -58.52 -5.43 6.15
C ILE A 38 -59.57 -6.53 6.32
N VAL A 39 -60.23 -6.57 7.48
CA VAL A 39 -61.49 -7.30 7.68
C VAL A 39 -62.62 -6.30 7.53
N ASP A 40 -63.47 -6.49 6.53
CA ASP A 40 -64.68 -5.70 6.32
C ASP A 40 -65.63 -5.85 7.53
N VAL A 41 -65.81 -4.76 8.29
CA VAL A 41 -66.83 -4.66 9.32
C VAL A 41 -67.78 -3.54 8.95
N TRP A 42 -69.04 -3.90 8.68
CA TRP A 42 -70.11 -2.96 8.37
C TRP A 42 -71.31 -3.12 9.32
N PRO A 43 -71.97 -2.01 9.75
CA PRO A 43 -71.55 -0.61 9.67
C PRO A 43 -71.32 0.03 11.05
N ALA A 44 -70.13 0.60 11.24
CA ALA A 44 -69.91 1.74 12.12
C ALA A 44 -69.99 3.03 11.29
N SER A 45 -70.95 3.90 11.58
CA SER A 45 -70.93 5.29 11.12
C SER A 45 -70.51 6.19 12.28
N SER A 46 -69.29 6.73 12.22
CA SER A 46 -68.95 7.96 12.94
C SER A 46 -67.87 8.71 12.17
N MET A 47 -68.31 9.59 11.27
CA MET A 47 -67.52 10.72 10.77
C MET A 47 -67.55 11.88 11.80
N PRO A 48 -66.58 12.81 11.74
CA PRO A 48 -66.07 13.55 12.90
C PRO A 48 -66.74 14.91 13.10
N HIS A 49 -66.96 15.31 14.36
CA HIS A 49 -67.20 16.70 14.76
C HIS A 49 -66.30 16.98 15.98
N ALA A 50 -65.30 17.86 15.85
CA ALA A 50 -65.44 19.31 15.82
C ALA A 50 -66.07 19.83 17.12
N GLN A 51 -65.26 20.55 17.89
CA GLN A 51 -65.65 21.31 19.07
C GLN A 51 -66.86 22.20 18.74
N SER A 52 -67.98 22.00 19.43
CA SER A 52 -69.00 23.02 19.58
C SER A 52 -69.74 22.81 20.89
N ALA A 53 -69.79 23.88 21.68
CA ALA A 53 -70.51 23.96 22.93
C ALA A 53 -72.00 23.74 22.70
N TYR A 54 -72.58 22.72 23.33
CA TYR A 54 -74.02 22.58 23.48
C TYR A 54 -74.39 22.25 24.93
N VAL A 55 -75.21 23.13 25.47
CA VAL A 55 -75.95 23.06 26.73
C VAL A 55 -76.74 21.75 26.82
N PRO A 56 -76.87 21.10 28.00
CA PRO A 56 -77.55 19.83 28.12
C PRO A 56 -79.07 20.02 27.98
N ALA A 57 -79.63 19.58 26.86
CA ALA A 57 -81.06 19.36 26.74
C ALA A 57 -81.38 18.01 27.39
N SER A 58 -81.93 18.07 28.60
CA SER A 58 -82.59 16.97 29.29
C SER A 58 -83.75 16.44 28.45
N VAL A 59 -83.59 15.28 27.82
CA VAL A 59 -84.71 14.46 27.35
C VAL A 59 -84.91 13.34 28.37
N SER A 60 -85.79 13.61 29.31
CA SER A 60 -86.34 12.64 30.25
C SER A 60 -87.30 11.70 29.52
N THR A 61 -86.82 10.54 29.09
CA THR A 61 -87.68 9.35 28.95
C THR A 61 -87.80 8.71 30.33
N THR A 62 -88.90 9.02 31.02
CA THR A 62 -89.27 8.44 32.31
C THR A 62 -89.73 6.98 32.13
N GLN A 63 -88.80 6.08 31.86
CA GLN A 63 -88.94 4.70 32.32
C GLN A 63 -88.18 4.57 33.64
N PRO A 64 -88.78 4.03 34.71
CA PRO A 64 -88.08 3.82 35.97
C PRO A 64 -86.88 2.92 35.69
N LYS A 65 -85.66 3.46 35.91
CA LYS A 65 -84.40 2.69 35.81
C LYS A 65 -84.62 1.32 36.47
N PRO A 66 -84.40 0.19 35.75
CA PRO A 66 -84.60 -1.14 36.30
C PRO A 66 -83.84 -1.28 37.61
N LYS A 67 -84.48 -1.87 38.63
CA LYS A 67 -83.89 -2.01 39.97
C LYS A 67 -82.48 -2.65 39.90
N PHE A 68 -82.35 -3.68 39.07
CA PHE A 68 -81.07 -4.37 38.82
C PHE A 68 -79.94 -3.45 38.33
N LEU A 69 -80.22 -2.52 37.42
CA LEU A 69 -79.20 -1.58 36.93
C LEU A 69 -78.75 -0.62 38.04
N LYS A 70 -79.68 -0.17 38.90
CA LYS A 70 -79.34 0.65 40.06
C LYS A 70 -78.50 -0.12 41.08
N ASP A 71 -78.80 -1.40 41.27
CA ASP A 71 -78.06 -2.27 42.19
C ASP A 71 -76.64 -2.53 41.68
N LEU A 72 -76.45 -2.71 40.36
CA LEU A 72 -75.12 -2.81 39.74
C LEU A 72 -74.34 -1.48 39.79
N GLU A 73 -74.98 -0.35 39.48
CA GLU A 73 -74.35 0.98 39.56
C GLU A 73 -73.93 1.31 41.00
N THR A 74 -74.75 0.98 41.99
CA THR A 74 -74.42 1.20 43.41
C THR A 74 -73.30 0.27 43.90
N TYR A 75 -73.30 -0.99 43.48
CA TYR A 75 -72.20 -1.93 43.76
C TYR A 75 -70.89 -1.47 43.12
N LEU A 76 -70.89 -1.14 41.82
CA LEU A 76 -69.72 -0.66 41.09
C LEU A 76 -69.11 0.59 41.75
N ASN A 77 -69.94 1.59 42.06
CA ASN A 77 -69.47 2.82 42.68
C ASN A 77 -68.96 2.61 44.10
N ARG A 78 -69.55 1.68 44.86
CA ARG A 78 -69.09 1.31 46.21
C ARG A 78 -67.71 0.65 46.15
N GLU A 79 -67.54 -0.36 45.30
CA GLU A 79 -66.28 -1.09 45.15
C GLU A 79 -65.16 -0.19 44.57
N LEU A 80 -65.47 0.64 43.56
CA LEU A 80 -64.50 1.62 43.04
C LEU A 80 -64.14 2.69 44.08
N SER A 81 -65.07 3.10 44.93
CA SER A 81 -64.78 4.02 46.05
C SER A 81 -63.89 3.37 47.12
N ILE A 82 -64.04 2.07 47.35
CA ILE A 82 -63.17 1.32 48.27
C ILE A 82 -61.75 1.21 47.69
N ILE A 83 -61.62 0.89 46.41
CA ILE A 83 -60.31 0.86 45.71
C ILE A 83 -59.66 2.24 45.66
N GLY A 84 -60.43 3.29 45.39
CA GLY A 84 -59.95 4.66 45.37
C GLY A 84 -59.44 5.16 46.72
N ARG A 85 -59.99 4.66 47.84
CA ARG A 85 -59.51 4.95 49.20
C ARG A 85 -58.23 4.20 49.57
N LEU A 86 -57.93 3.09 48.91
CA LEU A 86 -56.74 2.27 49.15
C LEU A 86 -55.51 2.75 48.36
N ASN A 87 -55.60 3.88 47.63
CA ASN A 87 -54.52 4.50 46.83
C ASN A 87 -53.76 3.51 45.94
N THR A 88 -54.39 2.42 45.52
CA THR A 88 -53.78 1.45 44.63
C THR A 88 -54.05 1.93 43.21
N THR A 89 -53.05 2.53 42.56
CA THR A 89 -53.06 2.89 41.13
C THR A 89 -53.11 1.67 40.20
N SER A 90 -53.34 0.48 40.75
CA SER A 90 -53.48 -0.76 40.01
C SER A 90 -54.75 -0.72 39.15
N HIS A 91 -54.54 -0.47 37.86
CA HIS A 91 -55.56 -0.64 36.83
C HIS A 91 -56.16 -2.05 36.87
N GLU A 92 -55.39 -3.05 37.32
CA GLU A 92 -55.83 -4.44 37.45
C GLU A 92 -56.93 -4.64 38.50
N ALA A 93 -56.81 -4.01 39.67
CA ALA A 93 -57.85 -4.06 40.70
C ALA A 93 -59.16 -3.41 40.22
N ARG A 94 -59.06 -2.29 39.48
CA ARG A 94 -60.24 -1.64 38.86
C ARG A 94 -60.86 -2.52 37.78
N MET A 95 -60.05 -3.10 36.90
CA MET A 95 -60.51 -4.03 35.86
C MET A 95 -61.21 -5.25 36.45
N GLN A 96 -60.78 -5.75 37.61
CA GLN A 96 -61.43 -6.87 38.29
C GLN A 96 -62.86 -6.54 38.75
N VAL A 97 -63.08 -5.34 39.29
CA VAL A 97 -64.43 -4.88 39.66
C VAL A 97 -65.32 -4.76 38.42
N PHE A 98 -64.81 -4.18 37.33
CA PHE A 98 -65.54 -4.13 36.06
C PHE A 98 -65.84 -5.52 35.49
N ARG A 99 -64.90 -6.48 35.61
CA ARG A 99 -65.08 -7.88 35.19
C ARG A 99 -66.20 -8.58 35.98
N GLN A 100 -66.30 -8.32 37.29
CA GLN A 100 -67.35 -8.86 38.16
C GLN A 100 -68.71 -8.23 37.85
N VAL A 101 -68.77 -6.91 37.66
CA VAL A 101 -70.02 -6.22 37.28
C VAL A 101 -70.50 -6.69 35.90
N PHE A 102 -69.58 -6.89 34.96
CA PHE A 102 -69.91 -7.43 33.65
C PHE A 102 -70.39 -8.89 33.73
N GLU A 103 -69.83 -9.70 34.64
CA GLU A 103 -70.32 -11.06 34.89
C GLU A 103 -71.76 -11.06 35.43
N PHE A 104 -72.07 -10.22 36.42
CA PHE A 104 -73.44 -10.08 36.92
C PHE A 104 -74.39 -9.60 35.83
N LEU A 105 -73.95 -8.68 34.97
CA LEU A 105 -74.72 -8.20 33.83
C LEU A 105 -75.00 -9.32 32.81
N ILE A 106 -74.00 -10.13 32.47
CA ILE A 106 -74.14 -11.28 31.56
C ILE A 106 -75.09 -12.34 32.13
N GLN A 107 -75.08 -12.56 33.45
CA GLN A 107 -75.90 -13.59 34.10
C GLN A 107 -77.41 -13.33 33.99
N GLU A 108 -77.84 -12.07 33.96
CA GLU A 108 -79.25 -11.69 33.78
C GLU A 108 -79.76 -11.83 32.33
N PHE A 109 -78.86 -11.81 31.32
CA PHE A 109 -79.25 -11.94 29.92
C PHE A 109 -79.44 -13.40 29.50
N LYS A 110 -80.67 -13.91 29.54
CA LYS A 110 -80.93 -15.34 29.24
C LYS A 110 -80.64 -15.77 27.80
N THR A 111 -80.88 -14.91 26.81
CA THR A 111 -80.72 -15.22 25.37
C THR A 111 -79.36 -14.84 24.80
N TYR A 112 -78.78 -13.72 25.25
CA TYR A 112 -77.52 -13.18 24.71
C TYR A 112 -76.26 -13.58 25.50
N LYS A 113 -76.43 -14.25 26.66
CA LYS A 113 -75.33 -14.67 27.54
C LYS A 113 -74.21 -15.47 26.86
N PRO A 114 -74.48 -16.47 26.00
CA PRO A 114 -73.40 -17.23 25.35
C PRO A 114 -72.48 -16.35 24.50
N MET A 115 -73.04 -15.37 23.77
CA MET A 115 -72.28 -14.46 22.93
C MET A 115 -71.46 -13.47 23.76
N LEU A 116 -72.05 -12.86 24.79
CA LEU A 116 -71.33 -11.91 25.66
C LEU A 116 -70.24 -12.59 26.48
N ALA A 117 -70.46 -13.83 26.93
CA ALA A 117 -69.45 -14.62 27.61
C ALA A 117 -68.30 -15.02 26.67
N SER A 118 -68.58 -15.34 25.41
CA SER A 118 -67.55 -15.60 24.39
C SER A 118 -66.71 -14.35 24.12
N ILE A 119 -67.35 -13.19 23.92
CA ILE A 119 -66.63 -11.90 23.74
C ILE A 119 -65.75 -11.61 24.96
N LYS A 120 -66.28 -11.77 26.17
CA LYS A 120 -65.53 -11.61 27.42
C LYS A 120 -64.30 -12.52 27.41
N ASN A 121 -64.49 -13.82 27.15
CA ASN A 121 -63.42 -14.81 27.18
C ASN A 121 -62.27 -14.49 26.20
N GLU A 122 -62.58 -14.00 24.99
CA GLU A 122 -61.56 -13.59 24.00
C GLU A 122 -60.69 -12.44 24.53
N TYR A 123 -61.31 -11.39 25.06
CA TYR A 123 -60.56 -10.28 25.66
C TYR A 123 -59.76 -10.69 26.88
N GLU A 124 -60.31 -11.58 27.72
CA GLU A 124 -59.58 -12.09 28.89
C GLU A 124 -58.38 -12.95 28.51
N THR A 125 -58.53 -13.79 27.50
CA THR A 125 -57.44 -14.61 26.95
C THR A 125 -56.33 -13.71 26.40
N TYR A 126 -56.68 -12.71 25.59
CA TYR A 126 -55.70 -11.77 25.03
C TYR A 126 -54.98 -10.93 26.09
N ILE A 127 -55.69 -10.48 27.14
CA ILE A 127 -55.07 -9.74 28.26
C ILE A 127 -54.06 -10.64 29.00
N ASN A 128 -54.36 -11.92 29.19
CA ASN A 128 -53.43 -12.85 29.83
C ASN A 128 -52.18 -13.07 28.97
N GLU A 129 -52.33 -13.26 27.65
CA GLU A 129 -51.18 -13.34 26.73
C GLU A 129 -50.29 -12.09 26.77
N LEU A 130 -50.89 -10.89 26.90
CA LEU A 130 -50.13 -9.66 27.05
C LEU A 130 -49.39 -9.59 28.39
N LYS A 131 -49.99 -10.08 29.48
CA LYS A 131 -49.31 -10.14 30.79
C LYS A 131 -48.13 -11.10 30.77
N ASP A 132 -48.29 -12.27 30.16
CA ASP A 132 -47.22 -13.26 30.03
C ASP A 132 -46.03 -12.67 29.24
N LYS A 133 -46.30 -11.98 28.13
CA LYS A 133 -45.27 -11.24 27.37
C LYS A 133 -44.57 -10.16 28.20
N VAL A 134 -45.28 -9.46 29.09
CA VAL A 134 -44.66 -8.45 29.97
C VAL A 134 -43.71 -9.11 30.96
N VAL A 135 -44.10 -10.23 31.57
CA VAL A 135 -43.26 -10.99 32.50
C VAL A 135 -42.02 -11.56 31.81
N GLU A 136 -42.15 -12.04 30.57
CA GLU A 136 -41.00 -12.51 29.77
C GLU A 136 -39.99 -11.40 29.45
N LEU A 137 -40.44 -10.15 29.32
CA LEU A 137 -39.58 -9.01 29.00
C LEU A 137 -38.82 -8.43 30.21
N GLU A 138 -39.26 -8.69 31.44
CA GLU A 138 -38.57 -8.21 32.66
C GLU A 138 -37.14 -8.76 32.83
N PRO A 139 -36.86 -10.07 32.72
CA PRO A 139 -35.50 -10.59 32.83
C PRO A 139 -34.58 -10.07 31.70
N LEU A 140 -35.13 -9.84 30.50
CA LEU A 140 -34.40 -9.23 29.40
C LEU A 140 -33.97 -7.79 29.72
N LYS A 141 -34.86 -6.99 30.33
CA LYS A 141 -34.50 -5.64 30.79
C LYS A 141 -33.43 -5.66 31.87
N ALA A 142 -33.53 -6.59 32.83
CA ALA A 142 -32.52 -6.75 33.88
C ALA A 142 -31.15 -7.13 33.29
N MET A 143 -31.13 -8.06 32.34
CA MET A 143 -29.91 -8.47 31.63
C MET A 143 -29.26 -7.32 30.85
N ILE A 144 -30.06 -6.47 30.19
CA ILE A 144 -29.54 -5.28 29.49
C ILE A 144 -28.85 -4.31 30.47
N ILE A 145 -29.42 -4.09 31.65
CA ILE A 145 -28.83 -3.22 32.68
C ILE A 145 -27.49 -3.79 33.15
N THR A 146 -27.42 -5.09 33.45
CA THR A 146 -26.17 -5.73 33.88
C THR A 146 -25.09 -5.65 32.80
N ILE A 147 -25.44 -5.91 31.54
CA ILE A 147 -24.48 -5.79 30.43
C ILE A 147 -24.02 -4.33 30.26
N ALA A 148 -24.90 -3.35 30.43
CA ALA A 148 -24.54 -1.94 30.37
C ALA A 148 -23.53 -1.57 31.48
N GLU A 149 -23.76 -2.00 32.72
CA GLU A 149 -22.82 -1.79 33.84
C GLU A 149 -21.47 -2.47 33.59
N GLU A 150 -21.46 -3.68 33.04
CA GLU A 150 -20.22 -4.39 32.66
C GLU A 150 -19.45 -3.66 31.54
N CYS A 151 -20.16 -3.14 30.54
CA CYS A 151 -19.57 -2.34 29.48
C CYS A 151 -18.95 -1.04 30.03
N ASP A 152 -19.65 -0.33 30.92
CA ASP A 152 -19.15 0.90 31.53
C ASP A 152 -17.92 0.65 32.40
N GLN A 153 -17.91 -0.44 33.19
CA GLN A 153 -16.73 -0.84 33.97
C GLN A 153 -15.54 -1.14 33.06
N LYS A 154 -15.76 -1.82 31.94
CA LYS A 154 -14.71 -2.14 30.98
C LYS A 154 -14.15 -0.88 30.30
N ILE A 155 -15.02 0.08 29.94
CA ILE A 155 -14.61 1.37 29.40
C ILE A 155 -13.75 2.13 30.42
N MET A 156 -14.14 2.12 31.70
CA MET A 156 -13.38 2.80 32.76
C MET A 156 -11.99 2.17 32.96
N GLN A 157 -11.90 0.84 32.98
CA GLN A 157 -10.61 0.14 33.08
C GLN A 157 -9.68 0.44 31.91
N LEU A 158 -10.20 0.47 30.68
CA LEU A 158 -9.41 0.83 29.50
C LEU A 158 -8.87 2.25 29.60
N ARG A 159 -9.70 3.22 29.99
CA ARG A 159 -9.27 4.61 30.17
C ARG A 159 -8.18 4.76 31.24
N ASP A 160 -8.26 4.00 32.32
CA ASP A 160 -7.24 4.03 33.37
C ASP A 160 -5.90 3.42 32.92
N LEU A 161 -5.94 2.37 32.09
CA LEU A 161 -4.75 1.79 31.46
C LEU A 161 -4.12 2.77 30.46
N GLU A 162 -4.92 3.33 29.55
CA GLU A 162 -4.47 4.34 28.59
C GLU A 162 -3.81 5.54 29.28
N ARG A 163 -4.38 6.00 30.40
CA ARG A 163 -3.80 7.11 31.17
C ARG A 163 -2.41 6.77 31.73
N LYS A 164 -2.22 5.55 32.21
CA LYS A 164 -0.92 5.10 32.74
C LYS A 164 0.12 4.98 31.63
N GLU A 165 -0.26 4.37 30.51
CA GLU A 165 0.62 4.25 29.33
C GLU A 165 1.03 5.61 28.79
N LEU A 166 0.10 6.57 28.74
CA LEU A 166 0.39 7.93 28.29
C LEU A 166 1.40 8.62 29.22
N GLU A 167 1.28 8.45 30.53
CA GLU A 167 2.22 9.01 31.50
C GLU A 167 3.60 8.35 31.41
N GLU A 168 3.67 7.03 31.18
CA GLU A 168 4.94 6.32 30.94
C GLU A 168 5.63 6.80 29.66
N LEU A 169 4.88 6.89 28.56
CA LEU A 169 5.39 7.40 27.28
C LEU A 169 5.86 8.85 27.37
N LYS A 170 5.15 9.68 28.13
CA LYS A 170 5.56 11.08 28.38
C LYS A 170 6.88 11.14 29.15
N ASN A 171 7.07 10.28 30.15
CA ASN A 171 8.31 10.19 30.91
C ASN A 171 9.47 9.65 30.06
N GLU A 172 9.23 8.69 29.17
CA GLU A 172 10.24 8.23 28.21
C GLU A 172 10.62 9.31 27.19
N ASN A 173 9.64 10.01 26.62
CA ASN A 173 9.91 11.12 25.71
C ASN A 173 10.76 12.21 26.36
N LYS A 174 10.51 12.52 27.64
CA LYS A 174 11.34 13.46 28.40
C LYS A 174 12.78 12.95 28.55
N LYS A 175 12.98 11.66 28.86
CA LYS A 175 14.32 11.05 28.95
C LYS A 175 15.06 11.07 27.62
N LEU A 176 14.37 10.76 26.52
CA LEU A 176 14.96 10.78 25.18
C LEU A 176 15.33 12.19 24.75
N THR A 177 14.50 13.19 25.06
CA THR A 177 14.78 14.59 24.78
C THR A 177 16.05 15.05 25.50
N ASN A 178 16.17 14.76 26.80
CA ASN A 178 17.39 15.07 27.56
C ASN A 178 18.64 14.43 26.93
N LYS A 179 18.54 13.15 26.52
CA LYS A 179 19.66 12.46 25.88
C LYS A 179 20.04 13.07 24.51
N ILE A 180 19.05 13.55 23.75
CA ILE A 180 19.30 14.26 22.49
C ILE A 180 20.07 15.55 22.78
N ASP A 181 19.70 16.28 23.83
CA ASP A 181 20.38 17.50 24.23
C ASP A 181 21.81 17.23 24.69
N ASP A 182 22.05 16.19 25.49
CA ASP A 182 23.39 15.76 25.89
C ASP A 182 24.28 15.45 24.66
N ILE A 183 23.76 14.68 23.70
CA ILE A 183 24.50 14.33 22.48
C ILE A 183 24.76 15.56 21.60
N ARG A 184 23.85 16.53 21.59
CA ARG A 184 24.05 17.79 20.85
C ARG A 184 25.16 18.62 21.48
N GLU A 185 25.23 18.69 22.80
CA GLU A 185 26.31 19.35 23.53
C GLU A 185 27.66 18.66 23.26
N ASP A 186 27.72 17.33 23.33
CA ASP A 186 28.92 16.56 23.00
C ASP A 186 29.39 16.78 21.56
N LYS A 187 28.45 16.83 20.60
CA LYS A 187 28.78 17.12 19.21
C LYS A 187 29.38 18.51 19.04
N GLN A 188 28.84 19.50 19.77
CA GLN A 188 29.34 20.88 19.71
C GLN A 188 30.75 20.96 20.30
N THR A 189 30.99 20.36 21.46
CA THR A 189 32.32 20.36 22.10
C THR A 189 33.37 19.63 21.23
N LEU A 190 32.99 18.51 20.60
CA LEU A 190 33.88 17.79 19.69
C LEU A 190 34.20 18.61 18.43
N ALA A 191 33.21 19.33 17.89
CA ALA A 191 33.43 20.21 16.74
C ALA A 191 34.42 21.34 17.07
N GLU A 192 34.30 21.95 18.25
CA GLU A 192 35.25 22.96 18.73
C GLU A 192 36.66 22.37 18.90
N MET A 193 36.78 21.12 19.37
CA MET A 193 38.07 20.44 19.48
C MET A 193 38.71 20.16 18.10
N ILE A 194 37.91 19.70 17.13
CA ILE A 194 38.38 19.48 15.75
C ILE A 194 38.89 20.78 15.15
N GLN A 195 38.16 21.89 15.35
CA GLN A 195 38.57 23.19 14.85
C GLN A 195 39.94 23.60 15.42
N LYS A 196 40.15 23.45 16.74
CA LYS A 196 41.44 23.74 17.37
C LYS A 196 42.57 22.89 16.80
N LEU A 197 42.34 21.59 16.61
CA LEU A 197 43.35 20.70 16.02
C LEU A 197 43.67 21.06 14.56
N GLN A 198 42.68 21.50 13.78
CA GLN A 198 42.90 21.99 12.42
C GLN A 198 43.73 23.27 12.41
N GLU A 199 43.47 24.20 13.34
CA GLU A 199 44.27 25.41 13.53
C GLU A 199 45.72 25.06 13.91
N GLU A 200 45.92 24.17 14.88
CA GLU A 200 47.26 23.70 15.28
C GLU A 200 48.02 23.04 14.12
N LEU A 201 47.35 22.18 13.36
CA LEU A 201 47.96 21.53 12.19
C LEU A 201 48.35 22.54 11.11
N SER A 202 47.50 23.56 10.88
CA SER A 202 47.80 24.62 9.91
C SER A 202 49.03 25.44 10.30
N LEU A 203 49.17 25.75 11.59
CA LEU A 203 50.34 26.44 12.14
C LEU A 203 51.60 25.59 11.99
N GLU A 204 51.51 24.28 12.22
CA GLU A 204 52.66 23.40 12.06
C GLU A 204 53.09 23.26 10.59
N HIS A 205 52.14 23.18 9.66
CA HIS A 205 52.43 23.22 8.23
C HIS A 205 53.11 24.52 7.79
N GLU A 206 52.70 25.65 8.36
CA GLU A 206 53.34 26.95 8.10
C GLU A 206 54.80 26.96 8.61
N LYS A 207 55.04 26.44 9.82
CA LYS A 207 56.41 26.30 10.35
C LYS A 207 57.29 25.43 9.46
N TYR A 208 56.81 24.26 9.02
CA TYR A 208 57.56 23.38 8.11
C TYR A 208 57.90 24.07 6.79
N ARG A 209 56.96 24.85 6.25
CA ARG A 209 57.20 25.63 5.04
C ARG A 209 58.29 26.69 5.25
N ASN A 210 58.19 27.46 6.33
CA ASN A 210 59.18 28.48 6.68
C ASN A 210 60.58 27.87 6.88
N GLU A 211 60.66 26.70 7.53
CA GLU A 211 61.92 25.98 7.70
C GLU A 211 62.49 25.49 6.36
N ALA A 212 61.65 24.95 5.48
CA ALA A 212 62.06 24.53 4.14
C ALA A 212 62.60 25.70 3.31
N ASP A 213 61.93 26.87 3.35
CA ASP A 213 62.38 28.08 2.67
C ASP A 213 63.72 28.58 3.23
N ALA A 214 63.90 28.56 4.56
CA ALA A 214 65.18 28.90 5.19
C ALA A 214 66.31 27.94 4.78
N ARG A 215 66.05 26.62 4.73
CA ARG A 215 67.02 25.63 4.24
C ARG A 215 67.41 25.88 2.79
N LYS A 216 66.45 26.27 1.93
CA LYS A 216 66.71 26.60 0.53
C LYS A 216 67.63 27.81 0.38
N LEU A 217 67.41 28.86 1.18
CA LEU A 217 68.29 30.04 1.22
C LEU A 217 69.72 29.66 1.67
N LEU A 218 69.86 28.87 2.74
CA LEU A 218 71.18 28.42 3.19
C LEU A 218 71.93 27.59 2.15
N VAL A 219 71.23 26.73 1.39
CA VAL A 219 71.85 25.97 0.29
C VAL A 219 72.33 26.90 -0.81
N GLN A 220 71.59 27.96 -1.11
CA GLN A 220 72.01 28.98 -2.07
C GLN A 220 73.28 29.69 -1.60
N ASP A 221 73.32 30.16 -0.35
CA ASP A 221 74.50 30.81 0.24
C ASP A 221 75.74 29.91 0.22
N ILE A 222 75.58 28.61 0.53
CA ILE A 222 76.68 27.62 0.49
C ILE A 222 77.25 27.47 -0.93
N ASN A 223 76.38 27.46 -1.94
CA ASN A 223 76.80 27.35 -3.33
C ASN A 223 77.56 28.60 -3.80
N ASP A 224 77.08 29.79 -3.40
CA ASP A 224 77.74 31.06 -3.72
C ASP A 224 79.13 31.14 -3.08
N LEU A 225 79.27 30.72 -1.82
CA LEU A 225 80.58 30.63 -1.14
C LEU A 225 81.52 29.62 -1.80
N ARG A 226 81.00 28.48 -2.27
CA ARG A 226 81.79 27.50 -3.03
C ARG A 226 82.37 28.11 -4.31
N TYR A 227 81.55 28.87 -5.04
CA TYR A 227 81.99 29.55 -6.26
C TYR A 227 83.12 30.55 -5.99
N GLN A 228 82.97 31.37 -4.94
CA GLN A 228 84.02 32.31 -4.50
C GLN A 228 85.31 31.60 -4.09
N TYR A 229 85.22 30.43 -3.46
CA TYR A 229 86.39 29.66 -3.03
C TYR A 229 87.14 29.02 -4.20
N GLU A 230 86.42 28.51 -5.20
CA GLU A 230 87.01 27.95 -6.43
C GLU A 230 87.74 29.03 -7.26
N GLU A 231 87.23 30.26 -7.27
CA GLU A 231 87.87 31.43 -7.89
C GLU A 231 89.19 31.81 -7.19
N LEU A 232 89.27 31.70 -5.86
CA LEU A 232 90.50 31.93 -5.08
C LEU A 232 91.56 30.84 -5.29
N ILE A 233 91.14 29.58 -5.44
CA ILE A 233 92.06 28.44 -5.70
C ILE A 233 92.69 28.58 -7.08
N THR A 234 91.89 28.93 -8.10
CA THR A 234 92.40 29.15 -9.47
C THR A 234 93.36 30.34 -9.54
N ALA A 235 93.15 31.39 -8.75
CA ALA A 235 94.11 32.50 -8.61
C ALA A 235 95.42 32.07 -7.92
N ARG A 236 95.36 31.16 -6.93
CA ARG A 236 96.53 30.62 -6.23
C ARG A 236 97.37 29.67 -7.09
N ASP A 237 96.73 28.85 -7.92
CA ASP A 237 97.43 27.85 -8.73
C ASP A 237 98.18 28.45 -9.94
N GLN A 238 97.86 29.70 -10.31
CA GLN A 238 98.65 30.49 -11.28
C GLN A 238 99.99 31.03 -10.70
N GLY A 239 100.21 30.92 -9.37
CA GLY A 239 101.39 31.47 -8.69
C GLY A 239 102.54 30.49 -8.39
N ARG A 240 102.46 29.21 -8.79
CA ARG A 240 103.44 28.16 -8.42
C ARG A 240 104.25 27.60 -9.60
N ALA A 241 104.77 28.47 -10.44
CA ALA A 241 105.84 28.13 -11.37
C ALA A 241 107.11 28.90 -10.99
N LYS A 242 107.92 28.36 -10.06
CA LYS A 242 109.38 28.57 -9.94
C LYS A 242 110.00 27.81 -8.77
N ASP A 243 111.16 27.23 -9.08
CA ASP A 243 112.31 26.87 -8.22
C ASP A 243 112.29 25.57 -7.41
N ASN A 244 112.54 24.48 -8.16
CA ASN A 244 113.72 23.60 -8.09
C ASN A 244 114.67 23.64 -6.86
N THR A 245 114.82 22.45 -6.28
CA THR A 245 116.08 21.74 -5.95
C THR A 245 117.14 22.46 -5.11
N GLN A 246 117.08 22.22 -3.80
CA GLN A 246 118.28 21.99 -2.98
C GLN A 246 117.93 21.06 -1.81
N GLU A 247 117.47 19.87 -2.20
CA GLU A 247 117.31 18.72 -1.32
C GLU A 247 118.69 18.15 -0.98
N ASP A 248 118.81 17.69 0.26
CA ASP A 248 119.72 16.63 0.74
C ASP A 248 120.76 16.97 1.83
N ALA A 249 120.61 18.12 2.50
CA ALA A 249 121.19 18.35 3.84
C ALA A 249 120.16 18.90 4.85
N VAL A 250 119.16 19.63 4.37
CA VAL A 250 118.04 20.16 5.17
C VAL A 250 117.03 19.06 5.52
N MET A 251 116.86 18.04 4.67
CA MET A 251 115.98 16.89 4.91
C MET A 251 116.41 16.06 6.13
N LEU A 252 117.71 15.87 6.36
CA LEU A 252 118.23 15.16 7.54
C LEU A 252 118.11 15.98 8.83
N ARG A 253 118.22 17.31 8.75
CA ARG A 253 117.95 18.21 9.89
C ARG A 253 116.46 18.27 10.21
N ILE A 254 115.60 18.34 9.19
CA ILE A 254 114.14 18.27 9.32
C ILE A 254 113.72 16.91 9.89
N ALA A 255 114.35 15.80 9.49
CA ALA A 255 114.09 14.48 10.05
C ALA A 255 114.48 14.37 11.53
N LEU A 256 115.63 14.93 11.95
CA LEU A 256 116.03 14.97 13.36
C LEU A 256 115.10 15.85 14.18
N GLU A 257 114.69 16.99 13.63
CA GLU A 257 113.71 17.88 14.24
C GLU A 257 112.30 17.27 14.29
N ARG A 258 111.94 16.42 13.31
CA ARG A 258 110.73 15.59 13.31
C ARG A 258 110.79 14.53 14.41
N CYS A 259 111.90 13.79 14.55
CA CYS A 259 112.06 12.81 15.62
C CYS A 259 112.03 13.46 17.02
N ARG A 260 112.58 14.67 17.18
CA ARG A 260 112.45 15.43 18.43
C ARG A 260 111.02 15.90 18.68
N LYS A 261 110.31 16.35 17.63
CA LYS A 261 108.87 16.68 17.72
C LYS A 261 108.03 15.46 18.07
N ASP A 262 108.26 14.31 17.43
CA ASP A 262 107.53 13.08 17.69
C ASP A 262 107.82 12.55 19.10
N LEU A 263 109.05 12.71 19.61
CA LEU A 263 109.38 12.40 21.00
C LEU A 263 108.64 13.32 21.98
N VAL A 264 108.59 14.63 21.72
CA VAL A 264 107.79 15.58 22.51
C VAL A 264 106.28 15.28 22.39
N GLU A 265 105.78 14.92 21.21
CA GLU A 265 104.39 14.59 20.99
C GLU A 265 104.01 13.27 21.68
N SER A 266 104.91 12.28 21.71
CA SER A 266 104.73 11.04 22.46
C SER A 266 104.78 11.27 23.98
N GLN A 267 105.69 12.14 24.45
CA GLN A 267 105.76 12.55 25.85
C GLN A 267 104.49 13.32 26.25
N ASN A 268 104.00 14.21 25.39
CA ASN A 268 102.73 14.92 25.58
C ASN A 268 101.56 13.96 25.58
N LYS A 269 101.49 12.95 24.70
CA LYS A 269 100.47 11.90 24.72
C LYS A 269 100.56 11.05 25.99
N ILE A 270 101.75 10.75 26.50
CA ILE A 270 101.92 10.06 27.79
C ILE A 270 101.44 10.94 28.94
N THR A 271 101.71 12.25 28.89
CA THR A 271 101.25 13.21 29.91
C THR A 271 99.74 13.43 29.82
N GLU A 272 99.18 13.43 28.61
CA GLU A 272 97.75 13.48 28.31
C GLU A 272 97.06 12.18 28.73
N TYR A 273 97.64 11.01 28.48
CA TYR A 273 97.16 9.75 29.03
C TYR A 273 97.27 9.75 30.56
N GLN A 274 98.37 10.23 31.15
CA GLN A 274 98.48 10.36 32.62
C GLN A 274 97.45 11.34 33.21
N ALA A 275 97.08 12.40 32.48
CA ALA A 275 96.01 13.33 32.85
C ALA A 275 94.61 12.71 32.65
N ASN A 276 94.39 11.99 31.55
CA ASN A 276 93.13 11.32 31.21
C ASN A 276 92.86 10.08 32.08
N TYR A 277 93.92 9.41 32.56
CA TYR A 277 93.84 8.35 33.59
C TYR A 277 93.95 8.90 35.02
N GLY A 278 94.04 10.21 35.20
CA GLY A 278 93.81 10.88 36.48
C GLY A 278 92.34 10.87 36.90
N ASP A 279 91.43 10.58 35.97
CA ASP A 279 89.98 10.50 36.17
C ASP A 279 89.47 9.05 36.06
N VAL A 280 90.08 8.15 36.84
CA VAL A 280 89.40 6.91 37.23
C VAL A 280 88.33 7.31 38.24
N ILE A 281 87.05 7.04 37.95
CA ILE A 281 85.91 7.38 38.82
C ILE A 281 86.28 7.02 40.27
N PRO A 282 86.40 8.00 41.19
CA PRO A 282 86.71 7.72 42.58
C PRO A 282 85.74 6.65 43.09
N ARG A 283 86.19 5.66 43.85
CA ARG A 283 85.33 4.56 44.35
C ARG A 283 83.98 5.07 44.89
N ARG A 284 83.98 6.22 45.54
CA ARG A 284 82.79 6.93 46.02
C ARG A 284 81.77 7.23 44.93
N ASP A 285 82.18 7.71 43.76
CA ASP A 285 81.26 8.08 42.68
C ASP A 285 80.83 6.84 41.88
N PHE A 286 81.65 5.78 41.82
CA PHE A 286 81.23 4.46 41.35
C PHE A 286 80.20 3.82 42.29
N GLU A 287 80.43 3.89 43.60
CA GLU A 287 79.50 3.42 44.63
C GLU A 287 78.17 4.20 44.56
N LYS A 288 78.20 5.53 44.41
CA LYS A 288 76.99 6.33 44.19
C LYS A 288 76.25 5.96 42.90
N ILE A 289 76.96 5.73 41.79
CA ILE A 289 76.32 5.31 40.53
C ILE A 289 75.74 3.90 40.69
N LYS A 290 76.42 3.01 41.41
CA LYS A 290 75.94 1.67 41.73
C LYS A 290 74.70 1.71 42.63
N GLU A 291 74.69 2.55 43.66
CA GLU A 291 73.53 2.78 44.53
C GLU A 291 72.36 3.33 43.71
N LYS A 292 72.58 4.35 42.87
CA LYS A 292 71.55 4.86 41.94
C LYS A 292 71.05 3.81 40.97
N SER A 293 71.92 2.91 40.51
CA SER A 293 71.52 1.79 39.64
C SER A 293 70.67 0.77 40.39
N ILE A 294 71.01 0.45 41.64
CA ILE A 294 70.21 -0.42 42.52
C ILE A 294 68.86 0.24 42.84
N GLU A 295 68.84 1.54 43.13
CA GLU A 295 67.62 2.30 43.35
C GLU A 295 66.74 2.34 42.10
N MET A 296 67.33 2.66 40.93
CA MET A 296 66.63 2.68 39.65
C MET A 296 66.06 1.30 39.29
N THR A 297 66.81 0.22 39.52
CA THR A 297 66.32 -1.15 39.30
C THR A 297 65.20 -1.53 40.27
N SER A 298 65.25 -1.06 41.52
CA SER A 298 64.15 -1.21 42.49
C SER A 298 62.88 -0.47 42.04
N VAL A 299 63.01 0.79 41.58
CA VAL A 299 61.90 1.58 41.04
C VAL A 299 61.30 0.94 39.79
N LEU A 300 62.14 0.48 38.85
CA LEU A 300 61.69 -0.24 37.66
C LEU A 300 60.96 -1.54 38.01
N SER A 301 61.44 -2.28 39.01
CA SER A 301 60.77 -3.47 39.53
C SER A 301 59.39 -3.15 40.11
N ASN A 302 59.29 -2.06 40.88
CA ASN A 302 58.01 -1.62 41.45
C ASN A 302 57.04 -1.13 40.37
N LEU A 303 57.51 -0.33 39.41
CA LEU A 303 56.70 0.16 38.29
C LEU A 303 56.19 -1.02 37.43
N LYS A 304 57.03 -2.04 37.21
CA LYS A 304 56.63 -3.26 36.52
C LYS A 304 55.52 -4.01 37.26
N LYS A 305 55.58 -4.09 38.60
CA LYS A 305 54.50 -4.68 39.42
C LYS A 305 53.21 -3.87 39.35
N GLN A 306 53.29 -2.54 39.36
CA GLN A 306 52.11 -1.69 39.19
C GLN A 306 51.50 -1.84 37.80
N PHE A 307 52.33 -1.92 36.76
CA PHE A 307 51.87 -2.17 35.40
C PHE A 307 51.18 -3.53 35.25
N THR A 308 51.73 -4.60 35.83
CA THR A 308 51.07 -5.92 35.81
C THR A 308 49.73 -5.88 36.52
N LYS A 309 49.65 -5.22 37.68
CA LYS A 309 48.39 -5.06 38.43
C LYS A 309 47.36 -4.27 37.63
N LEU A 310 47.76 -3.15 37.01
CA LEU A 310 46.88 -2.34 36.17
C LEU A 310 46.40 -3.11 34.94
N SER A 311 47.27 -3.94 34.35
CA SER A 311 46.91 -4.82 33.23
C SER A 311 45.90 -5.89 33.65
N GLU A 312 46.02 -6.45 34.85
CA GLU A 312 45.05 -7.39 35.41
C GLU A 312 43.70 -6.70 35.66
N GLU A 313 43.72 -5.52 36.31
CA GLU A 313 42.53 -4.69 36.54
C GLU A 313 41.83 -4.35 35.21
N HIS A 314 42.60 -3.95 34.19
CA HIS A 314 42.06 -3.68 32.85
C HIS A 314 41.42 -4.92 32.22
N SER A 315 42.07 -6.10 32.33
CA SER A 315 41.52 -7.37 31.84
C SER A 315 40.21 -7.73 32.54
N THR A 316 40.13 -7.54 33.85
CA THR A 316 38.89 -7.75 34.61
C THR A 316 37.79 -6.78 34.20
N LEU A 317 38.11 -5.49 34.04
CA LEU A 317 37.16 -4.48 33.55
C LEU A 317 36.64 -4.80 32.15
N GLN A 318 37.52 -5.26 31.25
CA GLN A 318 37.13 -5.66 29.90
C GLN A 318 36.17 -6.86 29.93
N THR A 319 36.36 -7.79 30.87
CA THR A 319 35.47 -8.94 31.07
C THR A 319 34.10 -8.50 31.59
N VAL A 320 34.07 -7.63 32.60
CA VAL A 320 32.82 -7.07 33.15
C VAL A 320 32.08 -6.25 32.09
N TYR A 321 32.79 -5.44 31.32
CA TYR A 321 32.21 -4.65 30.22
C TYR A 321 31.51 -5.55 29.19
N LYS A 322 32.14 -6.66 28.79
CA LYS A 322 31.52 -7.65 27.90
C LYS A 322 30.25 -8.24 28.51
N GLN A 323 30.28 -8.63 29.79
CA GLN A 323 29.10 -9.16 30.48
C GLN A 323 27.95 -8.15 30.51
N VAL A 324 28.23 -6.87 30.78
CA VAL A 324 27.20 -5.80 30.78
C VAL A 324 26.64 -5.57 29.38
N LEU A 325 27.48 -5.63 28.33
CA LEU A 325 27.01 -5.57 26.95
C LEU A 325 26.07 -6.73 26.62
N ASP A 326 26.42 -7.95 27.03
CA ASP A 326 25.59 -9.14 26.82
C ASP A 326 24.26 -9.02 27.55
N GLN A 327 24.27 -8.57 28.81
CA GLN A 327 23.05 -8.30 29.57
C GLN A 327 22.17 -7.25 28.89
N ARG A 328 22.76 -6.13 28.44
CA ARG A 328 22.05 -5.10 27.70
C ARG A 328 21.41 -5.66 26.42
N ASN A 329 22.14 -6.47 25.66
CA ASN A 329 21.64 -7.08 24.44
C ASN A 329 20.50 -8.07 24.72
N ASN A 330 20.61 -8.86 25.80
CA ASN A 330 19.56 -9.77 26.24
C ASN A 330 18.30 -9.02 26.66
N PHE A 331 18.42 -7.95 27.45
CA PHE A 331 17.26 -7.12 27.82
C PHE A 331 16.64 -6.42 26.62
N ALA A 332 17.45 -5.95 25.67
CA ALA A 332 16.93 -5.38 24.42
C ALA A 332 16.14 -6.43 23.62
N HIS A 333 16.67 -7.66 23.52
CA HIS A 333 15.99 -8.76 22.85
C HIS A 333 14.68 -9.14 23.56
N GLU A 334 14.67 -9.20 24.89
CA GLU A 334 13.47 -9.48 25.69
C GLU A 334 12.42 -8.38 25.54
N CYS A 335 12.83 -7.10 25.56
CA CYS A 335 11.95 -5.97 25.30
C CYS A 335 11.36 -6.02 23.88
N ASP A 336 12.15 -6.43 22.88
CA ASP A 336 11.65 -6.61 21.51
C ASP A 336 10.63 -7.74 21.41
N ILE A 337 10.86 -8.86 22.11
CA ILE A 337 9.91 -9.98 22.18
C ILE A 337 8.61 -9.54 22.85
N LEU A 338 8.69 -8.83 23.98
CA LEU A 338 7.52 -8.33 24.71
C LEU A 338 6.74 -7.27 23.91
N ARG A 339 7.43 -6.38 23.18
CA ARG A 339 6.80 -5.43 22.26
C ARG A 339 6.04 -6.14 21.13
N ARG A 340 6.59 -7.23 20.60
CA ARG A 340 5.95 -8.05 19.56
C ARG A 340 4.75 -8.86 20.08
N SER A 341 4.76 -9.28 21.35
CA SER A 341 3.64 -10.04 21.93
C SER A 341 2.49 -9.17 22.42
N ALA A 342 2.77 -7.96 22.94
CA ALA A 342 1.76 -7.01 23.40
C ALA A 342 1.05 -6.30 22.23
N THR A 343 1.78 -6.01 21.15
CA THR A 343 1.20 -5.57 19.87
C THR A 343 1.67 -6.53 18.79
N PRO A 344 0.87 -7.54 18.41
CA PRO A 344 1.22 -8.45 17.33
C PRO A 344 1.25 -7.63 16.04
N ARG A 345 2.40 -7.02 15.73
CA ARG A 345 2.56 -6.31 14.47
C ARG A 345 2.48 -7.35 13.37
N PRO A 346 1.61 -7.14 12.37
CA PRO A 346 1.55 -8.00 11.21
C PRO A 346 2.95 -8.14 10.61
N ASP A 347 3.29 -9.36 10.21
CA ASP A 347 4.51 -9.59 9.46
C ASP A 347 4.32 -9.03 8.04
N TRP A 348 4.65 -7.75 7.89
CA TRP A 348 4.51 -6.99 6.64
C TRP A 348 5.31 -7.59 5.48
N SER A 349 6.33 -8.42 5.75
CA SER A 349 7.05 -9.13 4.69
C SER A 349 6.16 -10.16 3.96
N LYS A 350 5.09 -10.63 4.59
CA LYS A 350 4.09 -11.51 3.97
C LYS A 350 3.19 -10.80 2.98
N CYS A 351 3.16 -9.47 2.96
CA CYS A 351 2.30 -8.71 2.05
C CYS A 351 2.91 -8.59 0.65
N ALA A 352 4.25 -8.63 0.53
CA ALA A 352 4.97 -8.51 -0.73
C ALA A 352 4.49 -9.43 -1.87
N PRO A 353 4.15 -10.72 -1.65
CA PRO A 353 3.68 -11.60 -2.72
C PRO A 353 2.26 -11.29 -3.20
N TYR A 354 1.47 -10.55 -2.42
CA TYR A 354 0.05 -10.28 -2.71
C TYR A 354 -0.20 -8.87 -3.27
N ILE A 355 0.87 -8.09 -3.46
CA ILE A 355 0.82 -6.73 -4.01
C ILE A 355 1.36 -6.76 -5.44
N GLU A 356 0.69 -6.06 -6.36
CA GLU A 356 1.09 -6.04 -7.76
C GLU A 356 2.46 -5.37 -7.92
N GLY A 357 3.45 -6.03 -8.53
CA GLY A 357 4.84 -5.55 -8.57
C GLY A 357 5.75 -6.15 -7.48
N GLY A 358 5.21 -7.03 -6.65
CA GLY A 358 5.97 -7.94 -5.81
C GLY A 358 6.82 -7.25 -4.75
N ASN A 359 7.95 -7.89 -4.41
CA ASN A 359 8.81 -7.46 -3.32
C ASN A 359 9.47 -6.10 -3.58
N GLU A 360 9.76 -5.77 -4.85
CA GLU A 360 10.40 -4.51 -5.23
C GLU A 360 9.47 -3.30 -5.09
N ARG A 361 8.19 -3.44 -5.46
CA ARG A 361 7.22 -2.36 -5.23
C ARG A 361 6.91 -2.25 -3.74
N TRP A 362 6.74 -3.37 -3.04
CA TRP A 362 6.46 -3.37 -1.61
C TRP A 362 7.54 -2.65 -0.80
N THR A 363 8.82 -2.88 -1.09
CA THR A 363 9.91 -2.17 -0.41
C THR A 363 9.87 -0.67 -0.64
N VAL A 364 9.48 -0.22 -1.84
CA VAL A 364 9.33 1.21 -2.16
C VAL A 364 8.12 1.84 -1.45
N ILE A 365 6.95 1.19 -1.45
CA ILE A 365 5.74 1.77 -0.83
C ILE A 365 5.71 1.61 0.70
N SER A 366 6.46 0.63 1.24
CA SER A 366 6.58 0.42 2.68
C SER A 366 7.74 1.19 3.33
N GLN A 367 8.65 1.72 2.52
CA GLN A 367 9.78 2.51 3.01
C GLN A 367 9.29 3.74 3.78
N ASP A 368 9.85 3.93 4.97
CA ASP A 368 9.57 5.05 5.88
C ASP A 368 8.09 5.22 6.26
N ARG A 369 7.29 4.15 6.19
CA ARG A 369 5.87 4.15 6.61
C ARG A 369 5.66 3.51 7.97
N THR A 370 4.73 4.07 8.74
CA THR A 370 4.29 3.46 10.00
C THR A 370 3.39 2.26 9.74
N SER A 371 3.26 1.34 10.72
CA SER A 371 2.37 0.18 10.54
C SER A 371 0.91 0.55 10.32
N ASP A 372 0.46 1.70 10.83
CA ASP A 372 -0.89 2.23 10.59
C ASP A 372 -1.03 2.72 9.14
N GLN A 373 -0.03 3.46 8.64
CA GLN A 373 0.04 3.86 7.24
C GLN A 373 0.16 2.68 6.28
N LEU A 374 0.85 1.60 6.68
CA LEU A 374 0.91 0.36 5.89
C LEU A 374 -0.44 -0.34 5.83
N VAL A 375 -1.26 -0.26 6.88
CA VAL A 375 -2.64 -0.74 6.85
C VAL A 375 -3.44 0.08 5.84
N ASP A 376 -3.33 1.40 5.86
CA ASP A 376 -4.04 2.25 4.90
C ASP A 376 -3.59 2.02 3.45
N ILE A 377 -2.30 1.81 3.22
CA ILE A 377 -1.73 1.45 1.91
C ILE A 377 -2.26 0.09 1.45
N LEU A 378 -2.37 -0.88 2.36
CA LEU A 378 -2.96 -2.18 2.04
C LEU A 378 -4.47 -2.10 1.81
N LEU A 379 -5.18 -1.30 2.57
CA LEU A 379 -6.61 -1.05 2.36
C LEU A 379 -6.83 -0.33 1.01
N ALA A 380 -5.94 0.60 0.65
CA ALA A 380 -5.92 1.24 -0.64
C ALA A 380 -5.63 0.23 -1.75
N GLU A 381 -4.62 -0.64 -1.62
CA GLU A 381 -4.30 -1.67 -2.63
C GLU A 381 -5.43 -2.70 -2.77
N ILE A 382 -6.05 -3.14 -1.65
CA ILE A 382 -7.22 -4.04 -1.65
C ILE A 382 -8.45 -3.35 -2.27
N ALA A 383 -8.59 -2.04 -2.08
CA ALA A 383 -9.62 -1.22 -2.72
C ALA A 383 -9.24 -0.72 -4.13
N GLY A 384 -8.01 -1.03 -4.59
CA GLY A 384 -7.39 -0.55 -5.83
C GLY A 384 -7.21 0.98 -5.93
N ALA A 385 -7.19 1.71 -4.81
CA ALA A 385 -6.93 3.15 -4.78
C ALA A 385 -5.43 3.46 -4.76
N ASP A 386 -5.04 4.63 -5.29
CA ASP A 386 -3.66 5.10 -5.23
C ASP A 386 -3.26 5.40 -3.76
N PRO A 387 -2.21 4.75 -3.21
CA PRO A 387 -1.79 4.91 -1.82
C PRO A 387 -1.31 6.34 -1.46
N THR A 388 -1.16 7.24 -2.44
CA THR A 388 -0.82 8.65 -2.20
C THR A 388 -2.02 9.52 -1.84
N ASN A 389 -3.27 9.04 -1.98
CA ASN A 389 -4.46 9.90 -1.92
C ASN A 389 -5.57 9.34 -1.02
N ILE A 390 -5.20 8.93 0.20
CA ILE A 390 -6.06 8.25 1.19
C ILE A 390 -7.25 9.12 1.67
N GLY A 391 -7.17 10.45 1.52
CA GLY A 391 -8.24 11.40 1.86
C GLY A 391 -9.18 11.79 0.71
N ALA A 392 -8.86 11.41 -0.52
CA ALA A 392 -9.75 11.63 -1.66
C ALA A 392 -10.74 10.46 -1.79
N VAL A 393 -11.81 10.67 -2.55
CA VAL A 393 -12.66 9.61 -3.09
C VAL A 393 -13.78 9.01 -2.21
N GLU A 394 -14.42 9.82 -1.34
CA GLU A 394 -15.86 9.59 -1.10
C GLU A 394 -16.70 9.97 -2.33
N TYR A 395 -16.19 10.90 -3.15
CA TYR A 395 -16.87 11.41 -4.34
C TYR A 395 -15.92 11.51 -5.54
N PHE A 396 -16.45 11.28 -6.73
CA PHE A 396 -15.86 11.67 -8.01
C PHE A 396 -16.28 13.10 -8.38
N GLU A 397 -15.46 13.79 -9.16
CA GLU A 397 -15.85 15.04 -9.82
C GLU A 397 -16.43 14.74 -11.19
N GLY A 398 -17.56 15.38 -11.52
CA GLY A 398 -18.20 15.26 -12.82
C GLY A 398 -17.33 15.85 -13.94
N LEU A 399 -17.28 15.15 -15.08
CA LEU A 399 -16.53 15.51 -16.28
C LEU A 399 -17.16 16.68 -17.06
N GLY A 400 -18.39 17.09 -16.73
CA GLY A 400 -19.12 18.17 -17.40
C GLY A 400 -20.24 17.68 -18.30
N LEU A 401 -20.83 18.59 -19.07
CA LEU A 401 -21.99 18.35 -19.94
C LEU A 401 -21.67 18.39 -21.45
N ASP A 402 -20.38 18.36 -21.81
CA ASP A 402 -19.92 18.48 -23.18
C ASP A 402 -20.38 17.31 -24.09
N GLU A 403 -20.55 17.57 -25.38
CA GLU A 403 -20.98 16.56 -26.35
C GLU A 403 -19.91 15.49 -26.60
N SER A 404 -18.62 15.81 -26.41
CA SER A 404 -17.51 14.86 -26.47
C SER A 404 -17.53 13.83 -25.34
N ILE A 405 -18.24 14.11 -24.25
CA ILE A 405 -18.35 13.21 -23.10
C ILE A 405 -19.47 12.20 -23.38
N PRO A 406 -19.26 10.90 -23.11
CA PRO A 406 -20.32 9.90 -23.25
C PRO A 406 -21.55 10.26 -22.41
N ARG A 407 -22.77 10.01 -22.93
CA ARG A 407 -24.03 10.39 -22.25
C ARG A 407 -24.16 9.87 -20.83
N TYR A 408 -23.66 8.67 -20.55
CA TYR A 408 -23.68 8.07 -19.21
C TYR A 408 -22.72 8.73 -18.20
N LEU A 409 -21.85 9.66 -18.66
CA LEU A 409 -20.93 10.43 -17.83
C LEU A 409 -21.20 11.93 -17.83
N ARG A 410 -22.22 12.42 -18.55
CA ARG A 410 -22.52 13.85 -18.59
C ARG A 410 -23.15 14.31 -17.28
N TYR A 411 -22.34 14.90 -16.41
CA TYR A 411 -22.76 15.41 -15.12
C TYR A 411 -21.80 16.48 -14.60
N GLU A 412 -22.35 17.47 -13.90
CA GLU A 412 -21.60 18.49 -13.17
C GLU A 412 -21.88 18.37 -11.67
N GLY A 413 -20.81 18.27 -10.87
CA GLY A 413 -20.91 18.21 -9.41
C GLY A 413 -20.16 17.02 -8.82
N LYS A 414 -20.48 16.70 -7.56
CA LYS A 414 -19.87 15.60 -6.80
C LYS A 414 -20.74 14.36 -6.90
N ILE A 415 -20.12 13.22 -7.21
CA ILE A 415 -20.81 11.95 -7.46
C ILE A 415 -20.32 10.93 -6.45
N ARG A 416 -21.21 10.22 -5.75
CA ARG A 416 -20.79 9.29 -4.70
C ARG A 416 -19.99 8.11 -5.27
N ASN A 417 -18.86 7.78 -4.64
CA ASN A 417 -18.09 6.59 -4.95
C ASN A 417 -18.58 5.39 -4.10
N PHE A 418 -19.11 4.36 -4.77
CA PHE A 418 -19.56 3.11 -4.16
C PHE A 418 -18.42 2.18 -3.77
N ARG A 419 -17.21 2.43 -4.27
CA ARG A 419 -16.03 1.55 -4.12
C ARG A 419 -16.34 0.13 -4.59
N THR A 420 -16.96 0.03 -5.77
CA THR A 420 -17.41 -1.22 -6.39
C THR A 420 -16.29 -2.26 -6.41
N LYS A 421 -16.55 -3.48 -5.92
CA LYS A 421 -15.55 -4.55 -5.88
C LYS A 421 -15.45 -5.24 -7.23
N LYS A 422 -14.32 -5.90 -7.49
CA LYS A 422 -14.06 -6.62 -8.75
C LYS A 422 -15.18 -7.60 -9.14
N LYS A 423 -15.66 -8.41 -8.19
CA LYS A 423 -16.76 -9.37 -8.46
C LYS A 423 -18.05 -8.68 -8.92
N ASP A 424 -18.35 -7.51 -8.35
CA ASP A 424 -19.57 -6.77 -8.66
C ASP A 424 -19.44 -6.13 -10.05
N VAL A 425 -18.24 -5.66 -10.41
CA VAL A 425 -17.92 -5.18 -11.77
C VAL A 425 -18.04 -6.31 -12.80
N LEU A 426 -17.49 -7.49 -12.53
CA LEU A 426 -17.57 -8.64 -13.45
C LEU A 426 -19.01 -9.10 -13.67
N TYR A 427 -19.80 -9.19 -12.60
CA TYR A 427 -21.23 -9.49 -12.70
C TYR A 427 -21.94 -8.45 -13.59
N PHE A 428 -21.68 -7.17 -13.36
CA PHE A 428 -22.28 -6.09 -14.14
C PHE A 428 -21.88 -6.12 -15.62
N ILE A 429 -20.60 -6.39 -15.93
CA ILE A 429 -20.10 -6.52 -17.31
C ILE A 429 -20.77 -7.69 -18.01
N ASN A 430 -20.89 -8.85 -17.36
CA ASN A 430 -21.54 -10.02 -17.97
C ASN A 430 -23.02 -9.75 -18.22
N GLU A 431 -23.72 -9.17 -17.24
CA GLU A 431 -25.13 -8.77 -17.38
C GLU A 431 -25.31 -7.78 -18.53
N LEU A 432 -24.43 -6.79 -18.65
CA LEU A 432 -24.44 -5.81 -19.74
C LEU A 432 -24.26 -6.48 -21.10
N TRP A 433 -23.29 -7.39 -21.26
CA TRP A 433 -23.09 -8.09 -22.53
C TRP A 433 -24.28 -8.99 -22.90
N GLU A 434 -24.89 -9.66 -21.91
CA GLU A 434 -26.10 -10.45 -22.13
C GLU A 434 -27.29 -9.59 -22.59
N GLU A 435 -27.52 -8.45 -21.93
CA GLU A 435 -28.59 -7.53 -22.30
C GLU A 435 -28.30 -6.84 -23.65
N LYS A 436 -27.03 -6.53 -23.93
CA LYS A 436 -26.58 -6.00 -25.22
C LYS A 436 -26.85 -6.99 -26.34
N ALA A 437 -26.50 -8.27 -26.17
CA ALA A 437 -26.79 -9.30 -27.15
C ALA A 437 -28.30 -9.44 -27.44
N LYS A 438 -29.15 -9.34 -26.40
CA LYS A 438 -30.62 -9.34 -26.55
C LYS A 438 -31.11 -8.08 -27.29
N TYR A 439 -30.52 -6.92 -26.99
CA TYR A 439 -30.84 -5.66 -27.64
C TYR A 439 -30.46 -5.67 -29.13
N ASP A 440 -29.26 -6.10 -29.46
CA ASP A 440 -28.77 -6.17 -30.84
C ASP A 440 -29.55 -7.18 -31.66
N THR A 441 -29.92 -8.33 -31.09
CA THR A 441 -30.78 -9.31 -31.78
C THR A 441 -32.15 -8.73 -32.15
N LYS A 442 -32.72 -7.87 -31.30
CA LYS A 442 -34.02 -7.22 -31.55
C LYS A 442 -33.92 -6.09 -32.56
N ASN A 443 -32.81 -5.35 -32.55
CA ASN A 443 -32.60 -4.17 -33.40
C ASN A 443 -31.89 -4.48 -34.72
N TYR A 444 -31.45 -5.72 -34.94
CA TYR A 444 -30.85 -6.20 -36.18
C TYR A 444 -31.73 -5.91 -37.41
N SER A 445 -33.06 -5.92 -37.25
CA SER A 445 -34.02 -5.60 -38.31
C SER A 445 -34.00 -4.13 -38.75
N ASN A 446 -33.46 -3.22 -37.94
CA ASN A 446 -33.41 -1.78 -38.22
C ASN A 446 -32.04 -1.29 -38.70
N GLY A 447 -31.04 -2.18 -38.85
CA GLY A 447 -29.69 -1.83 -39.34
C GLY A 447 -28.85 -0.94 -38.41
N ASN A 448 -29.35 -0.61 -37.22
CA ASN A 448 -28.65 0.21 -36.23
C ASN A 448 -28.08 -0.67 -35.11
N HIS A 449 -26.78 -0.92 -35.16
CA HIS A 449 -26.02 -1.30 -33.96
C HIS A 449 -25.73 -0.01 -33.19
N SER A 450 -26.26 0.13 -31.97
CA SER A 450 -25.87 1.25 -31.12
C SER A 450 -24.49 0.97 -30.54
N ASP A 451 -23.64 1.99 -30.47
CA ASP A 451 -22.37 1.91 -29.76
C ASP A 451 -22.57 1.50 -28.28
N ILE A 452 -21.56 0.88 -27.68
CA ILE A 452 -21.61 0.40 -26.29
C ILE A 452 -21.89 1.54 -25.31
N GLN A 453 -21.33 2.73 -25.56
CA GLN A 453 -21.49 3.89 -24.70
C GLN A 453 -22.95 4.35 -24.67
N GLU A 454 -23.60 4.31 -25.83
CA GLU A 454 -25.01 4.64 -25.97
C GLU A 454 -25.91 3.59 -25.32
N PHE A 455 -25.57 2.33 -25.55
CA PHE A 455 -26.32 1.23 -24.97
C PHE A 455 -26.29 1.27 -23.43
N ILE A 456 -25.14 1.58 -22.81
CA ILE A 456 -25.03 1.67 -21.35
C ILE A 456 -25.93 2.76 -20.78
N TYR A 457 -26.02 3.92 -21.43
CA TYR A 457 -26.93 4.98 -20.99
C TYR A 457 -28.39 4.51 -21.05
N GLU A 458 -28.82 3.92 -22.17
CA GLU A 458 -30.19 3.39 -22.32
C GLU A 458 -30.48 2.24 -21.34
N TYR A 459 -29.49 1.39 -21.08
CA TYR A 459 -29.58 0.31 -20.12
C TYR A 459 -29.76 0.84 -18.69
N LEU A 460 -28.93 1.80 -18.26
CA LEU A 460 -29.02 2.41 -16.93
C LEU A 460 -30.34 3.15 -16.73
N LYS A 461 -30.80 3.88 -17.75
CA LYS A 461 -32.08 4.57 -17.75
C LYS A 461 -33.28 3.64 -17.66
N LYS A 462 -33.18 2.44 -18.25
CA LYS A 462 -34.21 1.41 -18.13
C LYS A 462 -34.19 0.72 -16.75
N ARG A 463 -33.02 0.62 -16.12
CA ARG A 463 -32.83 -0.06 -14.82
C ARG A 463 -33.14 0.85 -13.63
N HIS A 464 -32.94 2.17 -13.78
CA HIS A 464 -33.09 3.15 -12.72
C HIS A 464 -34.00 4.30 -13.16
N ASP A 465 -35.02 4.60 -12.35
CA ASP A 465 -35.97 5.70 -12.60
C ASP A 465 -35.41 7.08 -12.15
N ASP A 466 -34.26 7.13 -11.47
CA ASP A 466 -33.63 8.35 -10.95
C ASP A 466 -32.37 8.70 -11.76
N ASP A 467 -32.34 9.90 -12.35
CA ASP A 467 -31.22 10.43 -13.14
C ASP A 467 -29.92 10.49 -12.33
N ASN A 468 -29.98 10.72 -11.01
CA ASN A 468 -28.79 10.72 -10.16
C ASN A 468 -28.17 9.33 -10.06
N LEU A 469 -29.00 8.27 -9.98
CA LEU A 469 -28.51 6.90 -9.93
C LEU A 469 -27.87 6.49 -11.25
N ILE A 470 -28.41 6.95 -12.39
CA ILE A 470 -27.80 6.70 -13.71
C ILE A 470 -26.37 7.24 -13.73
N VAL A 471 -26.17 8.48 -13.27
CA VAL A 471 -24.85 9.11 -13.19
C VAL A 471 -23.95 8.38 -12.20
N GLU A 472 -24.42 8.11 -10.98
CA GLU A 472 -23.63 7.41 -9.97
C GLU A 472 -23.15 6.04 -10.48
N TRP A 473 -24.04 5.23 -11.06
CA TRP A 473 -23.67 3.94 -11.64
C TRP A 473 -22.75 4.07 -12.85
N GLY A 474 -22.98 5.05 -13.72
CA GLY A 474 -22.12 5.32 -14.87
C GLY A 474 -20.68 5.62 -14.47
N TYR A 475 -20.49 6.54 -13.51
CA TYR A 475 -19.16 6.89 -13.00
C TYR A 475 -18.52 5.73 -12.24
N ASN A 476 -19.27 5.07 -11.36
CA ASN A 476 -18.72 3.96 -10.59
C ASN A 476 -18.30 2.79 -11.48
N LEU A 477 -19.07 2.49 -12.54
CA LEU A 477 -18.66 1.49 -13.52
C LEU A 477 -17.39 1.93 -14.26
N HIS A 478 -17.39 3.13 -14.82
CA HIS A 478 -16.28 3.64 -15.64
C HIS A 478 -14.96 3.64 -14.86
N TYR A 479 -14.94 4.26 -13.67
CA TYR A 479 -13.74 4.32 -12.84
C TYR A 479 -13.36 2.95 -12.26
N ALA A 480 -14.33 2.08 -11.95
CA ALA A 480 -13.99 0.72 -11.50
C ALA A 480 -13.36 -0.12 -12.62
N CYS A 481 -13.84 0.03 -13.86
CA CYS A 481 -13.26 -0.60 -15.05
C CYS A 481 -11.85 -0.05 -15.35
N GLN A 482 -11.66 1.27 -15.29
CA GLN A 482 -10.36 1.91 -15.47
C GLN A 482 -9.33 1.36 -14.47
N ARG A 483 -9.71 1.32 -13.19
CA ARG A 483 -8.87 0.82 -12.09
C ARG A 483 -8.52 -0.66 -12.23
N LEU A 484 -9.45 -1.47 -12.73
CA LEU A 484 -9.30 -2.92 -12.88
C LEU A 484 -8.92 -3.34 -14.30
N SER A 485 -8.45 -2.39 -15.14
CA SER A 485 -8.14 -2.60 -16.56
C SER A 485 -7.04 -3.63 -16.84
N LYS A 486 -6.21 -3.96 -15.84
CA LYS A 486 -5.21 -5.04 -15.95
C LYS A 486 -5.83 -6.44 -16.04
N ASP A 487 -7.05 -6.63 -15.56
CA ASP A 487 -7.75 -7.90 -15.73
C ASP A 487 -8.16 -8.05 -17.21
N PRO A 488 -7.87 -9.18 -17.89
CA PRO A 488 -8.13 -9.30 -19.33
C PRO A 488 -9.60 -9.07 -19.72
N GLN A 489 -10.55 -9.53 -18.90
CA GLN A 489 -11.98 -9.42 -19.16
C GLN A 489 -12.47 -7.98 -18.96
N ILE A 490 -12.06 -7.35 -17.85
CA ILE A 490 -12.43 -5.97 -17.54
C ILE A 490 -11.71 -4.99 -18.46
N GLY A 491 -10.43 -5.23 -18.76
CA GLY A 491 -9.60 -4.41 -19.64
C GLY A 491 -10.16 -4.35 -21.06
N LEU A 492 -10.54 -5.50 -21.65
CA LEU A 492 -11.18 -5.49 -22.97
C LEU A 492 -12.47 -4.68 -22.96
N PHE A 493 -13.33 -4.88 -21.95
CA PHE A 493 -14.56 -4.11 -21.80
C PHE A 493 -14.28 -2.61 -21.63
N TYR A 494 -13.31 -2.24 -20.80
CA TYR A 494 -12.94 -0.84 -20.57
C TYR A 494 -12.41 -0.18 -21.84
N ASN A 495 -11.55 -0.86 -22.60
CA ASN A 495 -10.99 -0.32 -23.85
C ASN A 495 -12.08 -0.14 -24.91
N ILE A 496 -13.09 -1.01 -24.93
CA ILE A 496 -14.28 -0.83 -25.77
C ILE A 496 -15.13 0.35 -25.26
N LEU A 497 -15.32 0.45 -23.94
CA LEU A 497 -16.07 1.51 -23.30
C LEU A 497 -15.45 2.91 -23.47
N SER A 498 -14.11 3.01 -23.46
CA SER A 498 -13.38 4.26 -23.66
C SER A 498 -13.25 4.66 -25.14
N GLY A 499 -13.65 3.79 -26.06
CA GLY A 499 -13.50 4.01 -27.51
C GLY A 499 -12.08 3.76 -28.03
N GLU A 500 -11.20 3.15 -27.24
CA GLU A 500 -9.86 2.75 -27.68
C GLU A 500 -9.88 1.50 -28.57
N VAL A 501 -10.90 0.64 -28.40
CA VAL A 501 -11.05 -0.63 -29.14
C VAL A 501 -12.47 -0.76 -29.68
N ASP A 502 -12.60 -1.28 -30.89
CA ASP A 502 -13.89 -1.58 -31.52
C ASP A 502 -14.59 -2.77 -30.85
N GLU A 503 -15.90 -2.67 -30.65
CA GLU A 503 -16.76 -3.73 -30.15
C GLU A 503 -16.65 -5.03 -30.97
N ILE A 504 -16.31 -4.94 -32.27
CA ILE A 504 -16.07 -6.09 -33.14
C ILE A 504 -15.04 -7.07 -32.55
N VAL A 505 -14.05 -6.57 -31.79
CA VAL A 505 -13.01 -7.41 -31.17
C VAL A 505 -13.64 -8.36 -30.14
N HIS A 506 -14.58 -7.89 -29.32
CA HIS A 506 -15.30 -8.74 -28.37
C HIS A 506 -16.13 -9.81 -29.09
N HIS A 507 -16.89 -9.43 -30.14
CA HIS A 507 -17.71 -10.37 -30.89
C HIS A 507 -16.89 -11.47 -31.56
N LYS A 508 -15.73 -11.12 -32.14
CA LYS A 508 -14.80 -12.10 -32.72
C LYS A 508 -14.18 -13.00 -31.68
N GLN A 509 -13.87 -12.49 -30.49
CA GLN A 509 -13.40 -13.31 -29.38
C GLN A 509 -14.46 -14.32 -28.93
N GLN A 510 -15.72 -13.90 -28.78
CA GLN A 510 -16.82 -14.81 -28.45
C GLN A 510 -17.03 -15.87 -29.54
N GLN A 511 -16.96 -15.48 -30.82
CA GLN A 511 -17.00 -16.43 -31.94
C GLN A 511 -15.84 -17.43 -31.88
N MET A 512 -14.64 -16.98 -31.51
CA MET A 512 -13.48 -17.85 -31.34
C MET A 512 -13.69 -18.86 -30.20
N PHE A 513 -14.19 -18.43 -29.05
CA PHE A 513 -14.52 -19.31 -27.93
C PHE A 513 -15.56 -20.36 -28.34
N ALA A 514 -16.61 -19.96 -29.07
CA ALA A 514 -17.62 -20.88 -29.59
C ALA A 514 -17.03 -21.90 -30.58
N ASN A 515 -16.16 -21.45 -31.51
CA ASN A 515 -15.48 -22.33 -32.46
C ASN A 515 -14.55 -23.32 -31.76
N LEU A 516 -13.82 -22.87 -30.73
CA LEU A 516 -12.92 -23.71 -29.93
C LEU A 516 -13.72 -24.77 -29.15
N LYS A 517 -14.83 -24.36 -28.50
CA LYS A 517 -15.74 -25.27 -27.80
C LYS A 517 -16.30 -26.34 -28.74
N LEU A 518 -16.67 -25.95 -29.96
CA LEU A 518 -17.16 -26.87 -31.00
C LEU A 518 -16.06 -27.79 -31.55
N ALA A 519 -14.82 -27.31 -31.67
CA ALA A 519 -13.68 -28.15 -32.05
C ALA A 519 -13.38 -29.20 -30.97
N MET A 520 -13.43 -28.81 -29.70
CA MET A 520 -13.29 -29.73 -28.56
C MET A 520 -14.44 -30.75 -28.50
N SER A 521 -15.68 -30.32 -28.75
CA SER A 521 -16.82 -31.24 -28.78
C SER A 521 -16.73 -32.28 -29.91
N LYS A 522 -16.12 -31.93 -31.04
CA LYS A 522 -15.87 -32.87 -32.17
C LYS A 522 -14.75 -33.86 -31.89
N ALA A 523 -13.73 -33.44 -31.14
CA ALA A 523 -12.61 -34.30 -30.76
C ALA A 523 -12.91 -35.18 -29.54
N SER A 524 -13.93 -34.83 -28.76
CA SER A 524 -14.40 -35.59 -27.61
C SER A 524 -14.99 -36.94 -28.05
N SER A 525 -14.55 -38.02 -27.38
CA SER A 525 -15.07 -39.37 -27.57
C SER A 525 -16.35 -39.65 -26.76
N SER A 526 -16.70 -38.79 -25.79
CA SER A 526 -17.85 -38.96 -24.90
C SER A 526 -18.85 -37.81 -25.05
N LYS A 527 -20.15 -38.11 -25.00
CA LYS A 527 -21.21 -37.09 -24.93
C LYS A 527 -21.23 -36.33 -23.59
N GLU A 528 -20.38 -36.72 -22.63
CA GLU A 528 -20.32 -36.19 -21.27
C GLU A 528 -19.44 -34.94 -21.12
N GLY A 529 -18.98 -34.33 -22.21
CA GLY A 529 -18.24 -33.06 -22.12
C GLY A 529 -16.78 -33.21 -21.68
N CYS A 530 -16.18 -34.37 -21.97
CA CYS A 530 -14.81 -34.74 -21.57
C CYS A 530 -13.90 -34.93 -22.80
N ILE A 531 -12.64 -34.49 -22.72
CA ILE A 531 -11.64 -34.68 -23.77
C ILE A 531 -10.33 -35.19 -23.17
N SER A 532 -9.62 -36.08 -23.87
CA SER A 532 -8.31 -36.53 -23.40
C SER A 532 -7.29 -35.39 -23.48
N ILE A 533 -6.28 -35.36 -22.60
CA ILE A 533 -5.23 -34.34 -22.65
C ILE A 533 -4.55 -34.30 -24.03
N LYS A 534 -4.33 -35.47 -24.65
CA LYS A 534 -3.71 -35.57 -25.99
C LYS A 534 -4.57 -34.93 -27.08
N ASP A 535 -5.87 -35.22 -27.08
CA ASP A 535 -6.81 -34.66 -28.05
C ASP A 535 -6.98 -33.15 -27.83
N PHE A 536 -7.00 -32.71 -26.57
CA PHE A 536 -7.04 -31.31 -26.19
C PHE A 536 -5.84 -30.53 -26.76
N SER A 537 -4.61 -31.02 -26.52
CA SER A 537 -3.39 -30.43 -27.09
C SER A 537 -3.43 -30.41 -28.62
N GLN A 538 -3.96 -31.45 -29.26
CA GLN A 538 -4.10 -31.49 -30.72
C GLN A 538 -5.13 -30.48 -31.24
N VAL A 539 -6.24 -30.27 -30.54
CA VAL A 539 -7.26 -29.27 -30.88
C VAL A 539 -6.70 -27.86 -30.75
N LEU A 540 -5.96 -27.56 -29.67
CA LEU A 540 -5.32 -26.25 -29.49
C LEU A 540 -4.37 -25.93 -30.65
N ARG A 541 -3.49 -26.87 -31.00
CA ARG A 541 -2.51 -26.70 -32.09
C ARG A 541 -3.15 -26.55 -33.46
N LYS A 542 -4.30 -27.18 -33.69
CA LYS A 542 -5.09 -27.00 -34.91
C LYS A 542 -5.84 -25.66 -34.94
N SER A 543 -6.26 -25.16 -33.78
CA SER A 543 -7.06 -23.94 -33.65
C SER A 543 -6.19 -22.67 -33.68
N PHE A 544 -4.93 -22.77 -33.25
CA PHE A 544 -3.98 -21.66 -33.18
C PHE A 544 -2.70 -21.98 -33.96
N ALA A 545 -2.59 -21.48 -35.20
CA ALA A 545 -1.39 -21.71 -36.03
C ALA A 545 -0.20 -20.81 -35.64
N ASN A 546 -0.51 -19.60 -35.18
CA ASN A 546 0.45 -18.54 -34.84
C ASN A 546 1.14 -18.71 -33.48
N LYS A 547 0.60 -19.55 -32.59
CA LYS A 547 1.11 -19.75 -31.23
C LYS A 547 2.33 -20.67 -31.15
N THR A 548 3.20 -20.40 -30.18
CA THR A 548 4.42 -21.16 -29.90
C THR A 548 4.16 -22.32 -28.93
N GLU A 549 5.13 -23.23 -28.79
CA GLU A 549 5.08 -24.32 -27.79
C GLU A 549 4.92 -23.79 -26.37
N LYS A 550 5.57 -22.66 -26.04
CA LYS A 550 5.46 -22.05 -24.72
C LYS A 550 4.03 -21.58 -24.45
N ASP A 551 3.39 -20.98 -25.45
CA ASP A 551 2.01 -20.51 -25.33
C ASP A 551 1.06 -21.68 -25.08
N PHE A 552 1.25 -22.80 -25.80
CA PHE A 552 0.46 -24.02 -25.56
C PHE A 552 0.65 -24.57 -24.14
N THR A 553 1.88 -24.57 -23.60
CA THR A 553 2.10 -25.06 -22.22
C THR A 553 1.36 -24.21 -21.19
N VAL A 554 1.30 -22.89 -21.38
CA VAL A 554 0.54 -21.98 -20.50
C VAL A 554 -0.96 -22.23 -20.60
N LEU A 555 -1.48 -22.47 -21.80
CA LEU A 555 -2.89 -22.82 -22.01
C LEU A 555 -3.26 -24.17 -21.39
N GLU A 556 -2.40 -25.18 -21.55
CA GLU A 556 -2.57 -26.50 -20.93
C GLU A 556 -2.54 -26.41 -19.40
N GLU A 557 -1.68 -25.56 -18.84
CA GLU A 557 -1.66 -25.28 -17.40
C GLU A 557 -2.94 -24.60 -16.90
N GLY A 558 -3.46 -23.61 -17.64
CA GLY A 558 -4.74 -22.97 -17.33
C GLY A 558 -5.93 -23.95 -17.38
N ALA A 559 -5.83 -25.01 -18.18
CA ALA A 559 -6.86 -26.04 -18.30
C ALA A 559 -6.85 -27.09 -17.17
N LYS A 560 -5.78 -27.16 -16.36
CA LYS A 560 -5.67 -28.15 -15.25
C LYS A 560 -6.79 -28.04 -14.22
N VAL A 561 -7.42 -26.87 -14.08
CA VAL A 561 -8.57 -26.65 -13.18
C VAL A 561 -9.77 -27.53 -13.54
N ALA A 562 -9.90 -27.94 -14.80
CA ALA A 562 -10.98 -28.80 -15.28
C ALA A 562 -10.61 -30.30 -15.29
N ILE A 563 -9.48 -30.70 -14.69
CA ILE A 563 -9.08 -32.10 -14.53
C ILE A 563 -9.64 -32.62 -13.19
N ASP A 564 -10.31 -33.78 -13.24
CA ASP A 564 -10.82 -34.42 -12.03
C ASP A 564 -9.70 -35.18 -11.30
N LYS A 565 -9.71 -35.17 -9.96
CA LYS A 565 -8.70 -35.88 -9.16
C LYS A 565 -8.74 -37.39 -9.38
N ASP A 566 -9.94 -37.91 -9.67
CA ASP A 566 -10.16 -39.33 -9.90
C ASP A 566 -9.84 -39.77 -11.33
N THR A 567 -9.75 -38.84 -12.30
CA THR A 567 -9.44 -39.12 -13.71
C THR A 567 -8.42 -38.11 -14.27
N PRO A 568 -7.13 -38.24 -13.91
CA PRO A 568 -6.11 -37.23 -14.21
C PRO A 568 -5.79 -37.05 -15.69
N ASP A 569 -6.18 -37.99 -16.56
CA ASP A 569 -5.90 -37.98 -18.00
C ASP A 569 -7.00 -37.31 -18.86
N VAL A 570 -8.07 -36.82 -18.22
CA VAL A 570 -9.28 -36.32 -18.88
C VAL A 570 -9.61 -34.90 -18.39
N ILE A 571 -9.92 -34.02 -19.34
CA ILE A 571 -10.33 -32.64 -19.08
C ILE A 571 -11.84 -32.51 -19.33
N LYS A 572 -12.59 -32.00 -18.36
CA LYS A 572 -14.00 -31.62 -18.52
C LYS A 572 -14.10 -30.28 -19.24
N TYR A 573 -13.96 -30.29 -20.58
CA TYR A 573 -13.81 -29.06 -21.37
C TYR A 573 -15.00 -28.10 -21.25
N MET A 574 -16.20 -28.57 -20.91
CA MET A 574 -17.36 -27.70 -20.69
C MET A 574 -17.12 -26.69 -19.57
N LEU A 575 -16.45 -27.10 -18.48
CA LEU A 575 -16.11 -26.23 -17.34
C LEU A 575 -15.11 -25.12 -17.72
N LEU A 576 -14.33 -25.32 -18.78
CA LEU A 576 -13.41 -24.29 -19.26
C LEU A 576 -14.14 -23.08 -19.85
N PHE A 577 -15.39 -23.24 -20.29
CA PHE A 577 -16.18 -22.16 -20.91
C PHE A 577 -17.28 -21.61 -19.98
N GLU A 578 -17.29 -22.01 -18.72
CA GLU A 578 -18.21 -21.51 -17.72
C GLU A 578 -17.58 -20.33 -16.96
N THR A 579 -18.44 -19.41 -16.51
CA THR A 579 -18.08 -18.39 -15.54
C THR A 579 -18.23 -18.95 -14.14
N ASP A 580 -17.32 -18.57 -13.23
CA ASP A 580 -17.44 -18.93 -11.83
C ASP A 580 -18.56 -18.15 -11.11
N ALA A 581 -18.75 -18.43 -9.82
CA ALA A 581 -19.78 -17.77 -9.01
C ALA A 581 -19.59 -16.24 -8.90
N ASP A 582 -18.38 -15.73 -9.14
CA ASP A 582 -18.05 -14.31 -9.13
C ASP A 582 -18.10 -13.67 -10.53
N GLY A 583 -18.56 -14.42 -11.55
CA GLY A 583 -18.67 -13.97 -12.94
C GLY A 583 -17.33 -13.94 -13.71
N LYS A 584 -16.27 -14.51 -13.15
CA LYS A 584 -14.95 -14.55 -13.78
C LYS A 584 -14.86 -15.71 -14.75
N LEU A 585 -14.24 -15.48 -15.90
CA LEU A 585 -13.91 -16.53 -16.86
C LEU A 585 -12.88 -17.52 -16.28
N SER A 586 -12.90 -18.75 -16.78
CA SER A 586 -11.92 -19.77 -16.37
C SER A 586 -10.47 -19.30 -16.63
N PRO A 587 -9.48 -19.76 -15.84
CA PRO A 587 -8.07 -19.41 -16.05
C PRO A 587 -7.57 -19.72 -17.47
N PHE A 588 -8.10 -20.77 -18.09
CA PHE A 588 -7.83 -21.12 -19.48
C PHE A 588 -8.26 -20.02 -20.45
N LEU A 589 -9.50 -19.54 -20.36
CA LEU A 589 -9.99 -18.48 -21.24
C LEU A 589 -9.27 -17.15 -20.99
N LEU A 590 -9.03 -16.79 -19.72
CA LEU A 590 -8.27 -15.58 -19.39
C LEU A 590 -6.87 -15.59 -20.01
N LYS A 591 -6.18 -16.75 -20.01
CA LYS A 591 -4.87 -16.89 -20.65
C LYS A 591 -4.94 -16.81 -22.17
N ILE A 592 -6.02 -17.28 -22.80
CA ILE A 592 -6.25 -17.04 -24.23
C ILE A 592 -6.40 -15.54 -24.50
N MET A 593 -7.21 -14.83 -23.70
CA MET A 593 -7.43 -13.39 -23.87
C MET A 593 -6.14 -12.59 -23.71
N GLU A 594 -5.36 -12.86 -22.66
CA GLU A 594 -4.08 -12.22 -22.39
C GLU A 594 -3.09 -12.45 -23.54
N GLN A 595 -2.88 -13.71 -23.94
CA GLN A 595 -1.98 -14.00 -25.06
C GLN A 595 -2.45 -13.36 -26.37
N GLN A 596 -3.75 -13.34 -26.67
CA GLN A 596 -4.25 -12.67 -27.88
C GLN A 596 -4.02 -11.16 -27.87
N TRP A 597 -4.20 -10.55 -26.71
CA TRP A 597 -3.96 -9.12 -26.54
C TRP A 597 -2.48 -8.78 -26.72
N ASP A 598 -1.60 -9.57 -26.11
CA ASP A 598 -0.15 -9.42 -26.25
C ASP A 598 0.31 -9.68 -27.69
N ASP A 599 -0.19 -10.76 -28.32
CA ASP A 599 0.09 -11.11 -29.72
C ASP A 599 -0.32 -9.97 -30.67
N ARG A 600 -1.46 -9.33 -30.41
CA ARG A 600 -1.97 -8.17 -31.17
C ARG A 600 -1.10 -6.94 -30.99
N LEU A 601 -0.76 -6.57 -29.75
CA LEU A 601 0.09 -5.41 -29.48
C LEU A 601 1.50 -5.60 -30.07
N ALA A 602 2.08 -6.79 -29.92
CA ALA A 602 3.36 -7.13 -30.51
C ALA A 602 3.32 -7.05 -32.04
N TYR A 603 2.28 -7.58 -32.68
CA TYR A 603 2.14 -7.53 -34.13
C TYR A 603 2.03 -6.09 -34.66
N ILE A 604 1.27 -5.24 -33.97
CA ILE A 604 1.15 -3.82 -34.34
C ILE A 604 2.47 -3.09 -34.12
N SER A 605 3.18 -3.37 -33.02
CA SER A 605 4.53 -2.82 -32.77
C SER A 605 5.52 -3.22 -33.85
N GLU A 606 5.50 -4.49 -34.31
CA GLU A 606 6.34 -4.95 -35.42
C GLU A 606 6.02 -4.19 -36.73
N ILE A 607 4.74 -3.91 -37.00
CA ILE A 607 4.32 -3.11 -38.16
C ILE A 607 4.85 -1.68 -38.04
N GLU A 608 4.69 -1.04 -36.88
CA GLU A 608 5.15 0.32 -36.60
C GLU A 608 6.69 0.43 -36.75
N GLU A 609 7.44 -0.54 -36.20
CA GLU A 609 8.90 -0.61 -36.32
C GLU A 609 9.38 -0.82 -37.77
N ALA A 610 8.68 -1.65 -38.55
CA ALA A 610 9.04 -1.92 -39.93
C ALA A 610 8.75 -0.76 -40.89
N ILE A 611 7.79 0.11 -40.55
CA ILE A 611 7.55 1.36 -41.29
C ILE A 611 8.72 2.34 -41.06
N GLY A 612 9.25 2.34 -39.84
CA GLY A 612 10.41 3.12 -39.42
C GLY A 612 10.03 4.49 -38.82
N SER A 613 10.79 4.91 -37.80
CA SER A 613 10.54 6.14 -37.02
C SER A 613 10.60 7.45 -37.81
N ASP A 614 11.25 7.43 -38.97
CA ASP A 614 11.55 8.65 -39.73
C ASP A 614 10.46 8.99 -40.77
N LYS A 615 9.49 8.09 -40.99
CA LYS A 615 8.40 8.28 -41.93
C LYS A 615 7.19 8.93 -41.25
N ARG A 616 6.67 10.00 -41.85
CA ARG A 616 5.43 10.67 -41.41
C ARG A 616 4.17 10.13 -42.10
N GLU A 617 4.25 9.84 -43.38
CA GLU A 617 3.12 9.32 -44.16
C GLU A 617 3.43 7.94 -44.72
N ILE A 618 2.40 7.10 -44.85
CA ILE A 618 2.47 5.79 -45.48
C ILE A 618 1.43 5.65 -46.61
N THR A 619 1.83 5.02 -47.70
CA THR A 619 0.94 4.66 -48.83
C THR A 619 0.35 3.26 -48.64
N VAL A 620 -0.78 2.97 -49.28
CA VAL A 620 -1.40 1.63 -49.24
C VAL A 620 -0.47 0.53 -49.76
N GLU A 621 0.32 0.84 -50.78
CA GLU A 621 1.32 -0.09 -51.35
C GLU A 621 2.43 -0.40 -50.35
N GLU A 622 2.98 0.62 -49.69
CA GLU A 622 4.00 0.44 -48.65
C GLU A 622 3.46 -0.33 -47.45
N ALA A 623 2.27 0.02 -46.95
CA ALA A 623 1.63 -0.70 -45.84
C ALA A 623 1.39 -2.18 -46.20
N ARG A 624 0.97 -2.45 -47.43
CA ARG A 624 0.76 -3.80 -47.95
C ARG A 624 2.06 -4.61 -47.99
N GLU A 625 3.15 -4.01 -48.44
CA GLU A 625 4.47 -4.65 -48.48
C GLU A 625 4.98 -4.95 -47.08
N VAL A 626 4.88 -3.98 -46.16
CA VAL A 626 5.28 -4.13 -44.75
C VAL A 626 4.50 -5.27 -44.08
N ILE A 627 3.17 -5.27 -44.19
CA ILE A 627 2.33 -6.30 -43.57
C ILE A 627 2.67 -7.68 -44.13
N LYS A 628 2.85 -7.82 -45.45
CA LYS A 628 3.24 -9.11 -46.07
C LYS A 628 4.64 -9.55 -45.70
N MET A 629 5.55 -8.62 -45.43
CA MET A 629 6.90 -8.92 -44.98
C MET A 629 6.88 -9.50 -43.55
N ILE A 630 6.05 -8.94 -42.66
CA ILE A 630 5.94 -9.35 -41.26
C ILE A 630 5.07 -10.60 -41.08
N ASP A 631 3.99 -10.71 -41.85
CA ASP A 631 3.08 -11.85 -41.84
C ASP A 631 2.90 -12.43 -43.26
N PRO A 632 3.86 -13.25 -43.74
CA PRO A 632 3.76 -13.88 -45.06
C PRO A 632 2.58 -14.84 -45.20
N SER A 633 2.00 -15.29 -44.07
CA SER A 633 0.88 -16.22 -44.03
C SER A 633 -0.49 -15.52 -44.01
N ILE A 634 -0.52 -14.18 -44.03
CA ILE A 634 -1.77 -13.43 -44.03
C ILE A 634 -2.62 -13.77 -45.26
N ASN A 635 -3.90 -14.08 -45.03
CA ASN A 635 -4.81 -14.36 -46.14
C ASN A 635 -5.26 -13.03 -46.81
N PRO A 636 -5.62 -13.05 -48.11
CA PRO A 636 -5.99 -11.82 -48.82
C PRO A 636 -7.16 -11.04 -48.18
N PRO A 637 -8.25 -11.67 -47.72
CA PRO A 637 -9.33 -10.94 -47.05
C PRO A 637 -8.90 -10.22 -45.76
N ALA A 638 -8.03 -10.85 -44.95
CA ALA A 638 -7.53 -10.25 -43.72
C ALA A 638 -6.55 -9.11 -43.99
N LEU A 639 -5.72 -9.24 -45.03
CA LEU A 639 -4.84 -8.16 -45.48
C LEU A 639 -5.66 -6.94 -45.93
N GLU A 640 -6.67 -7.14 -46.77
CA GLU A 640 -7.54 -6.04 -47.22
C GLU A 640 -8.31 -5.42 -46.05
N ALA A 641 -8.78 -6.22 -45.06
CA ALA A 641 -9.42 -5.69 -43.87
C ALA A 641 -8.48 -4.88 -42.96
N CYS A 642 -7.20 -5.27 -42.89
CA CYS A 642 -6.17 -4.54 -42.16
C CYS A 642 -5.88 -3.19 -42.85
N LEU A 643 -5.72 -3.20 -44.19
CA LEU A 643 -5.52 -1.99 -44.98
C LEU A 643 -6.73 -1.07 -44.94
N SER A 644 -7.94 -1.58 -45.15
CA SER A 644 -9.17 -0.79 -45.10
C SER A 644 -9.33 -0.07 -43.77
N ARG A 645 -8.92 -0.73 -42.67
CA ARG A 645 -8.95 -0.14 -41.34
C ARG A 645 -7.89 0.93 -41.15
N GLY A 646 -6.63 0.63 -41.45
CA GLY A 646 -5.52 1.57 -41.27
C GLY A 646 -5.68 2.86 -42.09
N PHE A 647 -6.43 2.82 -43.18
CA PHE A 647 -6.73 3.98 -44.03
C PHE A 647 -8.15 4.56 -43.84
N ASP A 648 -8.90 4.10 -42.83
CA ASP A 648 -10.29 4.48 -42.54
C ASP A 648 -11.19 4.53 -43.80
N TYR A 649 -11.19 3.43 -44.55
CA TYR A 649 -11.84 3.35 -45.86
C TYR A 649 -12.80 2.17 -45.92
N PHE A 650 -14.04 2.44 -46.30
CA PHE A 650 -15.05 1.39 -46.51
C PHE A 650 -14.84 0.71 -47.87
N GLY A 651 -14.27 -0.50 -47.85
CA GLY A 651 -14.07 -1.34 -49.04
C GLY A 651 -12.63 -1.35 -49.55
N LEU A 652 -12.44 -1.49 -50.87
CA LEU A 652 -11.11 -1.59 -51.47
C LEU A 652 -10.43 -0.22 -51.51
N VAL A 653 -9.33 -0.07 -50.76
CA VAL A 653 -8.61 1.20 -50.66
C VAL A 653 -7.82 1.48 -51.94
N PRO A 654 -7.94 2.68 -52.56
CA PRO A 654 -7.11 3.05 -53.70
C PRO A 654 -5.62 3.04 -53.34
N ALA A 655 -4.79 2.48 -54.21
CA ALA A 655 -3.35 2.29 -53.96
C ALA A 655 -2.57 3.59 -53.65
N THR A 656 -3.05 4.73 -54.15
CA THR A 656 -2.44 6.05 -53.97
C THR A 656 -2.85 6.77 -52.69
N THR A 657 -3.73 6.18 -51.87
CA THR A 657 -4.21 6.78 -50.62
C THR A 657 -3.05 6.86 -49.63
N LYS A 658 -2.98 7.98 -48.88
CA LYS A 658 -1.95 8.25 -47.89
C LYS A 658 -2.60 8.63 -46.57
N THR A 659 -2.00 8.18 -45.48
CA THR A 659 -2.38 8.54 -44.11
C THR A 659 -1.11 8.74 -43.29
N ASP A 660 -1.21 9.55 -42.23
CA ASP A 660 -0.15 9.69 -41.24
C ASP A 660 0.10 8.34 -40.53
N VAL A 661 1.37 8.02 -40.27
CA VAL A 661 1.75 6.73 -39.66
C VAL A 661 1.12 6.55 -38.28
N GLU A 662 1.03 7.61 -37.48
CA GLU A 662 0.42 7.55 -36.15
C GLU A 662 -1.07 7.22 -36.26
N THR A 663 -1.78 7.88 -37.18
CA THR A 663 -3.20 7.61 -37.45
C THR A 663 -3.42 6.18 -37.95
N PHE A 664 -2.56 5.72 -38.88
CA PHE A 664 -2.62 4.35 -39.40
C PHE A 664 -2.47 3.31 -38.27
N VAL A 665 -1.46 3.47 -37.41
CA VAL A 665 -1.20 2.58 -36.28
C VAL A 665 -2.33 2.64 -35.25
N GLN A 666 -2.84 3.83 -34.92
CA GLN A 666 -3.98 3.98 -34.00
C GLN A 666 -5.23 3.26 -34.52
N LEU A 667 -5.55 3.38 -35.81
CA LEU A 667 -6.67 2.66 -36.41
C LEU A 667 -6.49 1.13 -36.42
N LEU A 668 -5.26 0.64 -36.57
CA LEU A 668 -4.96 -0.78 -36.40
C LEU A 668 -5.13 -1.25 -34.94
N ARG A 669 -4.78 -0.41 -33.96
CA ARG A 669 -5.01 -0.66 -32.52
C ARG A 669 -6.48 -0.59 -32.14
N PHE A 670 -7.29 0.18 -32.86
CA PHE A 670 -8.72 0.26 -32.65
C PHE A 670 -9.44 -1.05 -33.00
N GLY A 671 -9.28 -1.57 -34.22
CA GLY A 671 -10.05 -2.74 -34.68
C GLY A 671 -9.29 -4.08 -34.68
N ASP A 672 -10.00 -5.17 -34.99
CA ASP A 672 -9.45 -6.53 -34.92
C ASP A 672 -8.30 -6.80 -35.90
N THR A 673 -7.07 -6.74 -35.39
CA THR A 673 -5.81 -6.89 -36.14
C THR A 673 -4.99 -8.00 -35.51
N ASN A 674 -5.03 -9.21 -36.08
CA ASN A 674 -4.34 -10.39 -35.56
C ASN A 674 -3.37 -10.97 -36.59
N ARG A 675 -2.25 -11.51 -36.11
CA ARG A 675 -1.27 -12.23 -36.92
C ARG A 675 -1.75 -13.63 -37.28
N PHE A 676 -1.51 -14.07 -38.52
CA PHE A 676 -1.80 -15.42 -39.00
C PHE A 676 -0.60 -16.36 -38.86
N GLY A 677 0.59 -15.92 -39.23
CA GLY A 677 1.84 -16.67 -39.13
C GLY A 677 2.47 -16.65 -37.73
N ARG A 678 3.52 -17.47 -37.53
CA ARG A 678 4.30 -17.46 -36.28
C ARG A 678 5.25 -16.25 -36.21
N PRO A 679 5.50 -15.68 -35.03
CA PRO A 679 6.51 -14.64 -34.84
C PRO A 679 7.90 -15.11 -35.29
N GLY A 680 8.58 -14.29 -36.10
CA GLY A 680 9.95 -14.56 -36.52
C GLY A 680 10.12 -15.56 -37.67
N GLU A 681 9.05 -15.99 -38.35
CA GLU A 681 9.16 -16.55 -39.70
C GLU A 681 9.49 -15.43 -40.70
N ASN A 682 10.61 -14.74 -40.50
CA ASN A 682 11.19 -13.87 -41.50
C ASN A 682 11.44 -14.75 -42.71
N GLY A 683 10.67 -14.50 -43.78
CA GLY A 683 10.69 -15.31 -44.98
C GLY A 683 12.14 -15.60 -45.38
N LYS A 684 12.45 -16.89 -45.54
CA LYS A 684 13.60 -17.33 -46.34
C LYS A 684 13.37 -16.85 -47.77
N ILE A 685 13.61 -15.58 -48.03
CA ILE A 685 13.85 -15.06 -49.36
C ILE A 685 15.29 -15.46 -49.65
N SER A 686 15.45 -16.65 -50.21
CA SER A 686 16.68 -17.05 -50.89
C SER A 686 17.07 -15.91 -51.84
N PRO A 687 18.28 -15.33 -51.74
CA PRO A 687 18.72 -14.39 -52.76
C PRO A 687 18.85 -15.19 -54.05
N LYS A 688 17.99 -14.90 -55.03
CA LYS A 688 18.27 -15.25 -56.42
C LYS A 688 19.56 -14.54 -56.78
N VAL A 689 20.65 -15.27 -56.72
CA VAL A 689 21.93 -14.89 -57.32
C VAL A 689 21.64 -14.65 -58.79
N SER A 690 21.83 -13.40 -59.20
CA SER A 690 21.97 -13.05 -60.60
C SER A 690 23.38 -13.45 -61.03
N SER A 691 23.49 -14.63 -61.61
CA SER A 691 24.53 -15.04 -62.55
C SER A 691 23.98 -16.18 -63.41
#